data_AF-A0A077Z5M6-F1
#
_entry.id   AF-A0A077Z5M6-F1
#
_cell.length_a   1.000
_cell.length_b   1.000
_cell.length_c   1.000
_cell.angle_alpha   90.00
_cell.angle_beta   90.00
_cell.angle_gamma   90.00
#
_symmetry.space_group_name_H-M   'P 1'
#
loop_
_entity.id
_entity.type
_entity.pdbx_description
1 polymer ?
#
loop_
_entity_poly.entity_id
_entity_poly.type
_entity_poly.pdbx_seq_one_letter_code
_entity_poly.pdbx_strand_id
1 'polypeptide(L)'
;MAELVGMLIRGIRSFSSDDKAQVIRFQKPLTLIVGPNGSGKTTIIECLKYATIGAMPPGAKGGAFVRDPKVYAFISCPLEMVDFYFEIDGENIMCQLLGVPKAVLDYVIFCHQEESNWPLSEPKILKDKFDELFCAERYTKAVDEVRKIRNNMRSQISNFKCELKYLLVNKERADKLQNELEEVQDNLAKMKEAVEVTEKELEPLKRKINNLTISWEKINDIKGQVERAKLSLKIHEESVESISNTIEHQFPGSDQELQTELEMYATTLNASCLLVSTLENSISELDSRLAQHQDKHLDLLAEKRGIEAEIHFLQEKITDLHRMVERECRNFHIPDAEQAGDDELISKMPCLLQDEMSNFAAKKKKHEEMKYNVKQKIEENQTLLKRCTKDLSVLKQKTEEYEMERVRIERKMNENSSAVSKLAEIETKLENTAREIETLDYTALENNWKQENANLIESKEKCLLEIKSFTVQLNCALEREKEEAELKILESELIKKREEAQHRLALHDKTISRLFADVKLDSLKTKVEMFLAEKRNQLKESTSNMQSKELLYSNAVQELDLLEQRIGDANAELSACVQKLTAANVSSRCSYVSEIKNITSQLEMLQVEKGSVDGTYFLYKKYISHVQVTPRCPACDRRFDKPGEAKKFIEKVSSI
;
A
#
# COMPACT_ATOMS: atom_id res chain seq x y z
N MET A 1 66.64 -45.60 14.54
CA MET A 1 67.01 -46.17 15.86
C MET A 1 68.31 -45.52 16.27
N ALA A 2 68.32 -44.73 17.35
CA ALA A 2 69.55 -44.18 17.91
C ALA A 2 70.29 -45.29 18.67
N GLU A 3 71.62 -45.37 18.52
CA GLU A 3 72.47 -46.37 19.18
C GLU A 3 73.54 -45.70 20.04
N LEU A 4 73.73 -46.19 21.28
CA LEU A 4 74.78 -45.73 22.17
C LEU A 4 76.09 -46.50 21.90
N VAL A 5 76.97 -45.93 21.06
CA VAL A 5 78.23 -46.58 20.62
C VAL A 5 79.36 -46.42 21.63
N GLY A 6 79.42 -45.29 22.33
CA GLY A 6 80.44 -45.03 23.33
C GLY A 6 80.19 -43.72 24.08
N MET A 7 80.92 -43.53 25.16
CA MET A 7 80.85 -42.36 26.04
C MET A 7 82.26 -41.93 26.45
N LEU A 8 82.51 -40.63 26.44
CA LEU A 8 83.73 -40.02 26.95
C LEU A 8 83.41 -39.33 28.27
N ILE A 9 84.16 -39.66 29.34
CA ILE A 9 84.01 -39.04 30.66
C ILE A 9 85.28 -38.28 31.02
N ARG A 10 85.12 -37.01 31.42
CA ARG A 10 86.18 -36.13 31.90
C ARG A 10 85.62 -35.13 32.91
N GLY A 11 86.38 -34.80 33.96
CA GLY A 11 86.04 -33.74 34.91
C GLY A 11 84.84 -34.00 35.84
N ILE A 12 84.41 -35.26 35.99
CA ILE A 12 83.23 -35.65 36.79
C ILE A 12 83.67 -36.54 37.96
N ARG A 13 83.40 -36.12 39.20
CA ARG A 13 83.78 -36.82 40.46
C ARG A 13 85.22 -37.39 40.41
N SER A 14 85.37 -38.71 40.34
CA SER A 14 86.65 -39.43 40.33
C SER A 14 87.44 -39.27 39.02
N PHE A 15 86.81 -38.82 37.94
CA PHE A 15 87.46 -38.60 36.64
C PHE A 15 88.08 -37.20 36.60
N SER A 16 89.41 -37.11 36.59
CA SER A 16 90.14 -35.84 36.58
C SER A 16 89.92 -35.04 35.29
N SER A 17 90.12 -33.71 35.36
CA SER A 17 90.26 -32.85 34.18
C SER A 17 91.61 -33.07 33.48
N ASP A 18 92.64 -33.43 34.24
CA ASP A 18 94.03 -33.43 33.76
C ASP A 18 94.43 -34.77 33.12
N ASP A 19 93.68 -35.83 33.42
CA ASP A 19 93.91 -37.15 32.83
C ASP A 19 93.38 -37.21 31.39
N LYS A 20 93.97 -38.11 30.58
CA LYS A 20 93.40 -38.51 29.29
C LYS A 20 91.92 -38.87 29.50
N ALA A 21 91.05 -38.25 28.71
CA ALA A 21 89.62 -38.52 28.76
C ALA A 21 89.33 -40.03 28.70
N GLN A 22 88.52 -40.52 29.62
CA GLN A 22 88.21 -41.95 29.70
C GLN A 22 87.10 -42.26 28.70
N VAL A 23 87.44 -43.03 27.66
CA VAL A 23 86.50 -43.43 26.61
C VAL A 23 86.02 -44.85 26.86
N ILE A 24 84.72 -45.01 27.08
CA ILE A 24 84.04 -46.30 27.22
C ILE A 24 83.33 -46.60 25.90
N ARG A 25 83.70 -47.69 25.25
CA ARG A 25 82.96 -48.21 24.08
C ARG A 25 82.00 -49.29 24.55
N PHE A 26 80.71 -49.15 24.23
CA PHE A 26 79.71 -50.14 24.63
C PHE A 26 79.76 -51.34 23.67
N GLN A 27 79.91 -52.52 24.25
CA GLN A 27 79.88 -53.81 23.56
C GLN A 27 78.45 -54.37 23.56
N LYS A 28 78.09 -55.01 22.45
CA LYS A 28 76.83 -55.75 22.30
C LYS A 28 77.06 -57.25 22.54
N PRO A 29 76.10 -57.96 23.16
CA PRO A 29 74.85 -57.45 23.72
C PRO A 29 74.98 -56.86 25.13
N LEU A 30 76.13 -57.05 25.78
CA LEU A 30 76.34 -56.72 27.19
C LEU A 30 77.70 -56.04 27.36
N THR A 31 77.73 -54.93 28.10
CA THR A 31 78.96 -54.26 28.55
C THR A 31 79.07 -54.41 30.06
N LEU A 32 80.12 -55.08 30.53
CA LEU A 32 80.36 -55.29 31.96
C LEU A 32 81.38 -54.26 32.48
N ILE A 33 80.97 -53.41 33.43
CA ILE A 33 81.86 -52.44 34.08
C ILE A 33 82.30 -53.00 35.43
N VAL A 34 83.52 -53.51 35.49
CA VAL A 34 84.11 -54.09 36.70
C VAL A 34 85.25 -53.23 37.23
N GLY A 35 85.38 -53.17 38.55
CA GLY A 35 86.43 -52.41 39.23
C GLY A 35 86.26 -52.44 40.75
N PRO A 36 87.29 -52.07 41.53
CA PRO A 36 87.21 -51.99 42.99
C PRO A 36 86.20 -50.93 43.45
N ASN A 37 85.75 -51.01 44.71
CA ASN A 37 84.89 -49.96 45.28
C ASN A 37 85.64 -48.63 45.28
N GLY A 38 84.97 -47.56 44.82
CA GLY A 38 85.59 -46.25 44.60
C GLY A 38 86.20 -46.04 43.20
N SER A 39 86.24 -47.04 42.31
CA SER A 39 86.80 -46.90 40.94
C SER A 39 85.95 -46.06 39.97
N GLY A 40 84.88 -45.42 40.44
CA GLY A 40 83.98 -44.64 39.60
C GLY A 40 82.89 -45.45 38.86
N LYS A 41 82.61 -46.71 39.22
CA LYS A 41 81.51 -47.49 38.60
C LYS A 41 80.16 -46.77 38.66
N THR A 42 79.78 -46.31 39.85
CA THR A 42 78.57 -45.52 40.06
C THR A 42 78.65 -44.21 39.29
N THR A 43 79.82 -43.55 39.29
CA THR A 43 80.05 -42.33 38.51
C THR A 43 79.82 -42.55 37.01
N ILE A 44 80.21 -43.70 36.44
CA ILE A 44 79.95 -44.03 35.03
C ILE A 44 78.44 -44.15 34.78
N ILE A 45 77.70 -44.82 35.67
CA ILE A 45 76.25 -44.93 35.57
C ILE A 45 75.59 -43.54 35.72
N GLU A 46 76.07 -42.71 36.64
CA GLU A 46 75.61 -41.33 36.81
C GLU A 46 75.92 -40.46 35.61
N CYS A 47 77.10 -40.59 34.99
CA CYS A 47 77.44 -39.92 33.74
C CYS A 47 76.52 -40.38 32.61
N LEU A 48 76.22 -41.67 32.56
CA LEU A 48 75.32 -42.23 31.57
C LEU A 48 73.87 -41.75 31.79
N LYS A 49 73.40 -41.70 33.04
CA LYS A 49 72.12 -41.09 33.41
C LYS A 49 72.09 -39.61 33.03
N TYR A 50 73.12 -38.86 33.39
CA TYR A 50 73.24 -37.44 33.01
C TYR A 50 73.22 -37.25 31.49
N ALA A 51 73.97 -38.06 30.74
CA ALA A 51 74.02 -37.99 29.28
C ALA A 51 72.73 -38.44 28.58
N THR A 52 71.96 -39.36 29.17
CA THR A 52 70.77 -39.96 28.54
C THR A 52 69.45 -39.33 28.97
N ILE A 53 69.33 -38.94 30.25
CA ILE A 53 68.09 -38.41 30.84
C ILE A 53 68.30 -37.04 31.53
N GLY A 54 69.52 -36.50 31.57
CA GLY A 54 69.82 -35.23 32.24
C GLY A 54 69.80 -35.31 33.78
N ALA A 55 69.63 -36.50 34.36
CA ALA A 55 69.50 -36.66 35.79
C ALA A 55 70.84 -36.44 36.50
N MET A 56 70.88 -35.44 37.38
CA MET A 56 72.00 -35.25 38.30
C MET A 56 72.00 -36.32 39.40
N PRO A 57 73.18 -36.79 39.85
CA PRO A 57 73.24 -37.77 40.91
C PRO A 57 72.73 -37.22 42.25
N PRO A 58 72.24 -38.10 43.14
CA PRO A 58 71.81 -37.71 44.47
C PRO A 58 72.93 -36.96 45.21
N GLY A 59 72.59 -35.80 45.79
CA GLY A 59 73.52 -34.91 46.49
C GLY A 59 74.25 -33.87 45.63
N ALA A 60 74.03 -33.82 44.31
CA ALA A 60 74.67 -32.85 43.43
C ALA A 60 73.95 -31.49 43.31
N LYS A 61 72.86 -31.25 44.05
CA LYS A 61 72.19 -29.93 44.13
C LYS A 61 73.18 -28.90 44.69
N GLY A 62 73.84 -28.14 43.81
CA GLY A 62 74.90 -27.20 44.17
C GLY A 62 76.21 -27.37 43.38
N GLY A 63 76.26 -28.24 42.36
CA GLY A 63 77.40 -28.33 41.43
C GLY A 63 78.43 -29.41 41.77
N ALA A 64 78.26 -30.20 42.83
CA ALA A 64 79.22 -31.24 43.26
C ALA A 64 79.40 -32.42 42.27
N PHE A 65 78.68 -32.44 41.15
CA PHE A 65 78.81 -33.46 40.10
C PHE A 65 79.97 -33.16 39.15
N VAL A 66 80.06 -31.91 38.69
CA VAL A 66 81.13 -31.39 37.84
C VAL A 66 82.18 -30.78 38.78
N ARG A 67 83.47 -31.08 38.62
CA ARG A 67 84.49 -30.39 39.45
C ARG A 67 84.46 -28.89 39.13
N ASP A 68 84.20 -28.05 40.14
CA ASP A 68 84.22 -26.59 39.99
C ASP A 68 85.67 -26.11 39.69
N PRO A 69 85.93 -25.46 38.54
CA PRO A 69 87.25 -24.91 38.22
C PRO A 69 87.74 -23.90 39.27
N LYS A 70 86.82 -23.18 39.94
CA LYS A 70 87.17 -22.13 40.91
C LYS A 70 87.84 -22.67 42.17
N VAL A 71 87.60 -23.93 42.52
CA VAL A 71 88.26 -24.60 43.67
C VAL A 71 89.74 -24.85 43.38
N TYR A 72 90.18 -24.80 42.11
CA TYR A 72 91.57 -25.03 41.69
C TYR A 72 92.24 -23.79 41.06
N ALA A 73 91.78 -22.58 41.38
CA ALA A 73 92.36 -21.32 40.87
C ALA A 73 93.81 -21.00 41.35
N PHE A 74 94.59 -21.99 41.78
CA PHE A 74 96.03 -21.87 42.05
C PHE A 74 96.92 -22.54 40.99
N ILE A 75 96.38 -23.02 39.87
CA ILE A 75 97.22 -23.46 38.74
C ILE A 75 96.73 -22.77 37.46
N SER A 76 97.56 -21.85 37.00
CA SER A 76 97.45 -21.10 35.75
C SER A 76 97.43 -22.03 34.54
N CYS A 77 96.26 -22.25 33.94
CA CYS A 77 96.13 -22.70 32.55
C CYS A 77 94.82 -22.17 31.95
N PRO A 78 94.80 -21.78 30.66
CA PRO A 78 93.73 -20.97 30.06
C PRO A 78 92.44 -21.78 29.89
N LEU A 79 91.33 -21.05 29.76
CA LEU A 79 90.03 -21.55 29.34
C LEU A 79 90.13 -22.41 28.08
N GLU A 80 90.28 -23.73 28.23
CA GLU A 80 89.94 -24.69 27.20
C GLU A 80 88.57 -25.24 27.55
N MET A 81 87.62 -24.83 26.72
CA MET A 81 86.23 -25.25 26.74
C MET A 81 86.16 -26.75 26.98
N VAL A 82 85.31 -27.15 27.94
CA VAL A 82 84.83 -28.52 27.93
C VAL A 82 83.96 -28.61 26.69
N ASP A 83 84.55 -29.10 25.60
CA ASP A 83 83.84 -29.52 24.40
C ASP A 83 82.89 -30.65 24.79
N PHE A 84 81.71 -30.27 25.26
CA PHE A 84 80.55 -31.12 25.15
C PHE A 84 80.14 -31.08 23.68
N TYR A 85 80.69 -32.00 22.88
CA TYR A 85 79.95 -32.46 21.70
C TYR A 85 78.73 -33.21 22.21
N PHE A 86 77.71 -32.44 22.55
CA PHE A 86 76.27 -32.67 22.52
C PHE A 86 75.70 -31.47 23.29
N GLU A 87 75.61 -30.33 22.60
CA GLU A 87 74.65 -29.27 22.93
C GLU A 87 73.24 -29.86 22.70
N ILE A 88 72.86 -30.78 23.58
CA ILE A 88 71.52 -31.32 23.71
C ILE A 88 71.03 -30.76 25.05
N ASP A 89 70.62 -29.49 25.01
CA ASP A 89 69.71 -28.91 26.00
C ASP A 89 68.41 -29.72 25.90
N GLY A 90 68.33 -30.85 26.62
CA GLY A 90 67.43 -31.88 26.14
C GLY A 90 67.12 -33.00 27.11
N GLU A 91 66.49 -32.68 28.23
CA GLU A 91 65.55 -33.64 28.86
C GLU A 91 64.54 -34.20 27.84
N ASN A 92 64.24 -33.45 26.76
CA ASN A 92 63.17 -33.73 25.80
C ASN A 92 63.63 -34.35 24.47
N ILE A 93 64.87 -34.12 24.00
CA ILE A 93 65.30 -34.57 22.67
C ILE A 93 65.59 -36.07 22.66
N MET A 94 66.19 -36.64 23.70
CA MET A 94 66.47 -38.08 23.74
C MET A 94 65.17 -38.91 23.75
N CYS A 95 64.19 -38.50 24.57
CA CYS A 95 62.84 -39.08 24.55
C CYS A 95 62.19 -38.96 23.16
N GLN A 96 62.38 -37.85 22.45
CA GLN A 96 61.92 -37.69 21.06
C GLN A 96 62.66 -38.58 20.05
N LEU A 97 63.98 -38.74 20.18
CA LEU A 97 64.82 -39.53 19.28
C LEU A 97 64.60 -41.04 19.44
N LEU A 98 64.44 -41.52 20.69
CA LEU A 98 64.10 -42.91 20.98
C LEU A 98 62.61 -43.21 20.81
N GLY A 99 61.75 -42.18 20.85
CA GLY A 99 60.30 -42.35 20.83
C GLY A 99 59.74 -43.02 22.09
N VAL A 100 60.47 -43.00 23.21
CA VAL A 100 60.05 -43.58 24.49
C VAL A 100 59.76 -42.49 25.52
N PRO A 101 58.73 -42.66 26.39
CA PRO A 101 58.49 -41.76 27.51
C PRO A 101 59.68 -41.69 28.48
N LYS A 102 59.89 -40.51 29.10
CA LYS A 102 60.91 -40.29 30.14
C LYS A 102 60.80 -41.31 31.28
N ALA A 103 59.58 -41.60 31.71
CA ALA A 103 59.29 -42.56 32.77
C ALA A 103 59.77 -43.99 32.47
N VAL A 104 59.83 -44.40 31.20
CA VAL A 104 60.39 -45.70 30.81
C VAL A 104 61.90 -45.72 31.06
N LEU A 105 62.59 -44.62 30.74
CA LEU A 105 64.02 -44.49 31.00
C LEU A 105 64.30 -44.47 32.51
N ASP A 106 63.53 -43.75 33.30
CA ASP A 106 63.79 -43.58 34.73
C ASP A 106 63.42 -44.81 35.58
N TYR A 107 62.23 -45.39 35.37
CA TYR A 107 61.72 -46.47 36.23
C TYR A 107 62.04 -47.88 35.75
N VAL A 108 62.37 -48.06 34.46
CA VAL A 108 62.60 -49.39 33.86
C VAL A 108 64.06 -49.56 33.45
N ILE A 109 64.65 -48.61 32.73
CA ILE A 109 66.00 -48.76 32.16
C ILE A 109 67.10 -48.31 33.15
N PHE A 110 66.93 -47.16 33.80
CA PHE A 110 67.88 -46.54 34.72
C PHE A 110 67.44 -46.59 36.19
N CYS A 111 66.67 -47.60 36.55
CA CYS A 111 66.18 -47.77 37.91
C CYS A 111 67.35 -47.98 38.90
N HIS A 112 67.30 -47.33 40.06
CA HIS A 112 68.29 -47.54 41.12
C HIS A 112 68.10 -48.92 41.77
N GLN A 113 69.18 -49.58 42.23
CA GLN A 113 69.10 -50.91 42.85
C GLN A 113 68.17 -50.95 44.09
N GLU A 114 68.11 -49.86 44.85
CA GLU A 114 67.20 -49.75 46.01
C GLU A 114 65.75 -49.45 45.59
N GLU A 115 65.56 -48.85 44.42
CA GLU A 115 64.25 -48.49 43.90
C GLU A 115 63.65 -49.58 43.02
N SER A 116 64.41 -50.62 42.64
CA SER A 116 63.95 -51.68 41.72
C SER A 116 62.71 -52.42 42.22
N ASN A 117 62.47 -52.41 43.53
CA ASN A 117 61.30 -53.01 44.16
C ASN A 117 60.07 -52.10 44.14
N TRP A 118 60.10 -50.96 43.43
CA TRP A 118 58.95 -50.09 43.28
C TRP A 118 57.67 -50.76 42.76
N PRO A 119 57.69 -51.87 41.98
CA PRO A 119 56.46 -52.59 41.64
C PRO A 119 55.71 -53.16 42.87
N LEU A 120 56.40 -53.31 44.00
CA LEU A 120 55.86 -53.71 45.30
C LEU A 120 55.60 -52.51 46.23
N SER A 121 55.76 -51.27 45.73
CA SER A 121 55.47 -50.08 46.52
C SER A 121 53.97 -49.93 46.79
N GLU A 122 53.63 -49.02 47.69
CA GLU A 122 52.24 -48.73 48.05
C GLU A 122 51.40 -48.41 46.81
N PRO A 123 50.11 -48.78 46.77
CA PRO A 123 49.25 -48.65 45.59
C PRO A 123 49.20 -47.24 44.99
N LYS A 124 49.39 -46.20 45.81
CA LYS A 124 49.40 -44.80 45.37
C LYS A 124 50.64 -44.46 44.55
N ILE A 125 51.83 -44.77 45.07
CA ILE A 125 53.12 -44.53 44.38
C ILE A 125 53.20 -45.39 43.12
N LEU A 126 52.74 -46.63 43.21
CA LEU A 126 52.67 -47.55 42.07
C LEU A 126 51.81 -46.97 40.94
N LYS A 127 50.64 -46.43 41.28
CA LYS A 127 49.73 -45.81 40.32
C LYS A 127 50.34 -44.58 39.66
N ASP A 128 50.97 -43.68 40.44
CA ASP A 128 51.61 -42.49 39.89
C ASP A 128 52.73 -42.87 38.90
N LYS A 129 53.54 -43.89 39.23
CA LYS A 129 54.56 -44.43 38.31
C LYS A 129 53.95 -45.05 37.06
N PHE A 130 52.82 -45.76 37.16
CA PHE A 130 52.10 -46.29 36.00
C PHE A 130 51.50 -45.19 35.13
N ASP A 131 50.91 -44.16 35.72
CA ASP A 131 50.32 -43.03 35.01
C ASP A 131 51.40 -42.24 34.23
N GLU A 132 52.60 -42.10 34.80
CA GLU A 132 53.78 -41.55 34.12
C GLU A 132 54.33 -42.47 33.02
N LEU A 133 54.44 -43.79 33.27
CA LEU A 133 54.91 -44.78 32.30
C LEU A 133 54.03 -44.82 31.04
N PHE A 134 52.71 -44.82 31.24
CA PHE A 134 51.74 -44.81 30.15
C PHE A 134 51.43 -43.41 29.59
N CYS A 135 52.01 -42.35 30.19
CA CYS A 135 51.66 -40.96 29.85
C CYS A 135 50.14 -40.72 29.81
N ALA A 136 49.39 -41.34 30.75
CA ALA A 136 47.93 -41.37 30.71
C ALA A 136 47.31 -39.97 30.65
N GLU A 137 47.95 -38.98 31.29
CA GLU A 137 47.55 -37.57 31.23
C GLU A 137 47.66 -36.94 29.83
N ARG A 138 48.67 -37.31 29.03
CA ARG A 138 48.83 -36.76 27.68
C ARG A 138 47.74 -37.28 26.75
N TYR A 139 47.41 -38.57 26.87
CA TYR A 139 46.32 -39.17 26.11
C TYR A 139 44.96 -38.57 26.49
N THR A 140 44.69 -38.38 27.78
CA THR A 140 43.45 -37.73 28.22
C THR A 140 43.35 -36.29 27.72
N LYS A 141 44.41 -35.50 27.81
CA LYS A 141 44.46 -34.13 27.24
C LYS A 141 44.25 -34.12 25.72
N ALA A 142 44.90 -35.02 24.99
CA ALA A 142 44.73 -35.12 23.54
C ALA A 142 43.30 -35.52 23.15
N VAL A 143 42.71 -36.49 23.86
CA VAL A 143 41.31 -36.89 23.68
C VAL A 143 40.36 -35.73 23.94
N ASP A 144 40.63 -34.93 24.98
CA ASP A 144 39.82 -33.75 25.29
C ASP A 144 39.96 -32.65 24.23
N GLU A 145 41.15 -32.44 23.66
CA GLU A 145 41.35 -31.49 22.56
C GLU A 145 40.65 -31.94 21.27
N VAL A 146 40.73 -33.24 20.93
CA VAL A 146 39.95 -33.83 19.83
C VAL A 146 38.44 -33.68 20.07
N ARG A 147 37.97 -33.85 21.32
CA ARG A 147 36.57 -33.60 21.69
C ARG A 147 36.20 -32.13 21.50
N LYS A 148 37.06 -31.16 21.86
CA LYS A 148 36.81 -29.73 21.61
C LYS A 148 36.69 -29.42 20.13
N ILE A 149 37.62 -29.89 19.29
CA ILE A 149 37.57 -29.70 17.83
C ILE A 149 36.28 -30.30 17.25
N ARG A 150 35.93 -31.52 17.64
CA ARG A 150 34.69 -32.18 17.22
C ARG A 150 33.46 -31.37 17.62
N ASN A 151 33.43 -30.83 18.84
CA ASN A 151 32.31 -30.01 19.32
C ASN A 151 32.21 -28.67 18.55
N ASN A 152 33.33 -28.02 18.24
CA ASN A 152 33.36 -26.82 17.40
C ASN A 152 32.85 -27.10 15.97
N MET A 153 33.34 -28.17 15.33
CA MET A 153 32.86 -28.60 14.01
C MET A 153 31.37 -28.94 14.03
N ARG A 154 30.88 -29.61 15.09
CA ARG A 154 29.45 -29.88 15.27
C ARG A 154 28.63 -28.58 15.39
N SER A 155 29.17 -27.58 16.10
CA SER A 155 28.54 -26.24 16.18
C SER A 155 28.50 -25.55 14.82
N GLN A 156 29.60 -25.57 14.06
CA GLN A 156 29.65 -24.97 12.72
C GLN A 156 28.68 -25.66 11.75
N ILE A 157 28.64 -27.00 11.74
CA ILE A 157 27.68 -27.76 10.93
C ILE A 157 26.24 -27.39 11.31
N SER A 158 25.96 -27.19 12.61
CA SER A 158 24.64 -26.74 13.06
C SER A 158 24.30 -25.35 12.54
N ASN A 159 25.26 -24.42 12.58
CA ASN A 159 25.08 -23.05 12.07
C ASN A 159 24.87 -23.05 10.55
N PHE A 160 25.71 -23.76 9.78
CA PHE A 160 25.54 -23.87 8.33
C PHE A 160 24.22 -24.56 7.94
N LYS A 161 23.74 -25.53 8.72
CA LYS A 161 22.41 -26.11 8.50
C LYS A 161 21.29 -25.10 8.75
N CYS A 162 21.43 -24.23 9.75
CA CYS A 162 20.48 -23.17 10.03
C CYS A 162 20.48 -22.12 8.91
N GLU A 163 21.67 -21.68 8.48
CA GLU A 163 21.86 -20.73 7.40
C GLU A 163 21.36 -21.26 6.05
N LEU A 164 21.64 -22.54 5.74
CA LEU A 164 21.13 -23.18 4.52
C LEU A 164 19.59 -23.22 4.49
N LYS A 165 18.93 -23.53 5.62
CA LYS A 165 17.47 -23.48 5.70
C LYS A 165 16.94 -22.07 5.44
N TYR A 166 17.58 -21.05 6.00
CA TYR A 166 17.21 -19.65 5.78
C TYR A 166 17.42 -19.22 4.31
N LEU A 167 18.56 -19.57 3.72
CA LEU A 167 18.87 -19.29 2.32
C LEU A 167 17.90 -19.98 1.35
N LEU A 168 17.47 -21.20 1.66
CA LEU A 168 16.51 -21.94 0.83
C LEU A 168 15.14 -21.25 0.82
N VAL A 169 14.64 -20.84 2.00
CA VAL A 169 13.38 -20.07 2.09
C VAL A 169 13.49 -18.73 1.36
N ASN A 170 14.65 -18.05 1.45
CA ASN A 170 14.88 -16.80 0.72
C ASN A 170 14.93 -17.00 -0.79
N LYS A 171 15.52 -18.11 -1.27
CA LYS A 171 15.49 -18.47 -2.68
C LYS A 171 14.06 -18.72 -3.16
N GLU A 172 13.28 -19.52 -2.45
CA GLU A 172 11.87 -19.78 -2.81
C GLU A 172 11.05 -18.48 -2.86
N ARG A 173 11.31 -17.54 -1.94
CA ARG A 173 10.69 -16.21 -1.97
C ARG A 173 11.14 -15.40 -3.20
N ALA A 174 12.43 -15.40 -3.52
CA ALA A 174 12.95 -14.71 -4.68
C ALA A 174 12.36 -15.27 -5.99
N ASP A 175 12.28 -16.60 -6.12
CA ASP A 175 11.68 -17.27 -7.28
C ASP A 175 10.18 -16.93 -7.42
N LYS A 176 9.43 -16.89 -6.31
CA LYS A 176 8.02 -16.44 -6.32
C LYS A 176 7.88 -14.98 -6.74
N LEU A 177 8.66 -14.08 -6.16
CA LEU A 177 8.63 -12.66 -6.52
C LEU A 177 9.04 -12.44 -7.99
N GLN A 178 9.96 -13.23 -8.51
CA GLN A 178 10.38 -13.13 -9.91
C GLN A 178 9.26 -13.55 -10.86
N ASN A 179 8.53 -14.64 -10.54
CA ASN A 179 7.36 -15.06 -11.31
C ASN A 179 6.22 -14.04 -11.25
N GLU A 180 5.94 -13.49 -10.07
CA GLU A 180 4.95 -12.41 -9.90
C GLU A 180 5.33 -11.15 -10.70
N LEU A 181 6.62 -10.80 -10.73
CA LEU A 181 7.13 -9.67 -11.50
C LEU A 181 6.92 -9.89 -13.00
N GLU A 182 7.23 -11.09 -13.51
CA GLU A 182 7.05 -11.46 -14.92
C GLU A 182 5.58 -11.42 -15.32
N GLU A 183 4.67 -11.97 -14.51
CA GLU A 183 3.24 -11.93 -14.76
C GLU A 183 2.69 -10.49 -14.77
N VAL A 184 3.13 -9.64 -13.83
CA VAL A 184 2.74 -8.23 -13.79
C VAL A 184 3.29 -7.47 -15.00
N GLN A 185 4.51 -7.76 -15.43
CA GLN A 185 5.11 -7.14 -16.63
C GLN A 185 4.34 -7.51 -17.90
N ASP A 186 3.96 -8.78 -18.05
CA ASP A 186 3.15 -9.27 -19.18
C ASP A 186 1.76 -8.63 -19.18
N ASN A 187 1.11 -8.54 -18.02
CA ASN A 187 -0.19 -7.87 -17.89
C ASN A 187 -0.10 -6.37 -18.18
N LEU A 188 0.97 -5.71 -17.75
CA LEU A 188 1.23 -4.31 -18.04
C LEU A 188 1.48 -4.07 -19.52
N ALA A 189 2.19 -4.97 -20.22
CA ALA A 189 2.36 -4.92 -21.67
C ALA A 189 1.02 -5.05 -22.41
N LYS A 190 0.20 -6.04 -22.05
CA LYS A 190 -1.15 -6.23 -22.62
C LYS A 190 -2.06 -5.02 -22.39
N MET A 191 -2.03 -4.43 -21.19
CA MET A 191 -2.83 -3.25 -20.87
C MET A 191 -2.35 -2.01 -21.63
N LYS A 192 -1.04 -1.82 -21.80
CA LYS A 192 -0.51 -0.72 -22.64
C LYS A 192 -0.95 -0.85 -24.09
N GLU A 193 -0.89 -2.06 -24.65
CA GLU A 193 -1.35 -2.33 -26.02
C GLU A 193 -2.87 -2.07 -26.15
N ALA A 194 -3.68 -2.51 -25.19
CA ALA A 194 -5.12 -2.25 -25.17
C ALA A 194 -5.44 -0.73 -25.08
N VAL A 195 -4.68 0.03 -24.28
CA VAL A 195 -4.82 1.49 -24.19
C VAL A 195 -4.44 2.14 -25.52
N GLU A 196 -3.34 1.73 -26.16
CA GLU A 196 -2.93 2.28 -27.46
C GLU A 196 -3.96 2.01 -28.56
N VAL A 197 -4.55 0.80 -28.58
CA VAL A 197 -5.64 0.46 -29.51
C VAL A 197 -6.87 1.32 -29.24
N THR A 198 -7.28 1.47 -27.97
CA THR A 198 -8.43 2.29 -27.59
C THR A 198 -8.21 3.78 -27.93
N GLU A 199 -7.00 4.30 -27.73
CA GLU A 199 -6.65 5.67 -28.11
C GLU A 199 -6.74 5.89 -29.64
N LYS A 200 -6.31 4.90 -30.44
CA LYS A 200 -6.46 4.91 -31.90
C LYS A 200 -7.93 4.88 -32.34
N GLU A 201 -8.79 4.15 -31.62
CA GLU A 201 -10.24 4.12 -31.88
C GLU A 201 -10.97 5.41 -31.43
N LEU A 202 -10.42 6.11 -30.44
CA LEU A 202 -11.01 7.34 -29.89
C LEU A 202 -10.70 8.58 -30.76
N GLU A 203 -9.60 8.57 -31.50
CA GLU A 203 -9.21 9.62 -32.45
C GLU A 203 -10.26 9.90 -33.56
N PRO A 204 -10.78 8.89 -34.31
CA PRO A 204 -11.84 9.14 -35.29
C PRO A 204 -13.16 9.58 -34.64
N LEU A 205 -13.46 9.13 -33.41
CA LEU A 205 -14.64 9.59 -32.66
C LEU A 205 -14.52 11.08 -32.30
N LYS A 206 -13.35 11.53 -31.81
CA LYS A 206 -13.07 12.95 -31.57
C LYS A 206 -13.24 13.79 -32.84
N ARG A 207 -12.73 13.31 -33.98
CA ARG A 207 -12.92 13.99 -35.28
C ARG A 207 -14.38 14.07 -35.69
N LYS A 208 -15.16 12.98 -35.52
CA LYS A 208 -16.61 12.96 -35.80
C LYS A 208 -17.35 13.97 -34.91
N ILE A 209 -17.04 14.02 -33.62
CA ILE A 209 -17.63 15.00 -32.69
C ILE A 209 -17.31 16.42 -33.14
N ASN A 210 -16.06 16.73 -33.46
CA ASN A 210 -15.68 18.07 -33.91
C ASN A 210 -16.41 18.48 -35.21
N ASN A 211 -16.55 17.56 -36.16
CA ASN A 211 -17.32 17.79 -37.38
C ASN A 211 -18.81 18.02 -37.10
N LEU A 212 -19.40 17.28 -36.15
CA LEU A 212 -20.78 17.49 -35.72
C LEU A 212 -20.96 18.84 -35.02
N THR A 213 -20.00 19.28 -34.21
CA THR A 213 -20.03 20.61 -33.57
C THR A 213 -20.02 21.72 -34.61
N ILE A 214 -19.12 21.66 -35.60
CA ILE A 214 -19.07 22.64 -36.70
C ILE A 214 -20.38 22.63 -37.51
N SER A 215 -20.95 21.45 -37.74
CA SER A 215 -22.25 21.32 -38.42
C SER A 215 -23.37 21.94 -37.58
N TRP A 216 -23.36 21.74 -36.27
CA TRP A 216 -24.35 22.29 -35.35
C TRP A 216 -24.26 23.82 -35.26
N GLU A 217 -23.06 24.39 -35.26
CA GLU A 217 -22.85 25.85 -35.34
C GLU A 217 -23.45 26.44 -36.62
N LYS A 218 -23.25 25.78 -37.77
CA LYS A 218 -23.87 26.19 -39.05
C LYS A 218 -25.40 26.13 -38.99
N ILE A 219 -25.96 25.08 -38.38
CA ILE A 219 -27.41 24.93 -38.20
C ILE A 219 -27.96 26.07 -37.33
N ASN A 220 -27.26 26.44 -36.25
CA ASN A 220 -27.69 27.54 -35.39
C ASN A 220 -27.61 28.90 -36.08
N ASP A 221 -26.60 29.15 -36.92
CA ASP A 221 -26.54 30.37 -37.72
C ASP A 221 -27.72 30.45 -38.70
N ILE A 222 -28.00 29.37 -39.43
CA ILE A 222 -29.16 29.27 -40.34
C ILE A 222 -30.46 29.47 -39.56
N LYS A 223 -30.63 28.85 -38.39
CA LYS A 223 -31.80 29.04 -37.54
C LYS A 223 -31.96 30.50 -37.13
N GLY A 224 -30.87 31.17 -36.78
CA GLY A 224 -30.87 32.61 -36.49
C GLY A 224 -31.27 33.47 -37.70
N GLN A 225 -30.84 33.10 -38.91
CA GLN A 225 -31.26 33.76 -40.15
C GLN A 225 -32.76 33.57 -40.41
N VAL A 226 -33.26 32.35 -40.23
CA VAL A 226 -34.70 32.02 -40.39
C VAL A 226 -35.56 32.80 -39.41
N GLU A 227 -35.19 32.90 -38.14
CA GLU A 227 -35.96 33.66 -37.15
C GLU A 227 -35.99 35.17 -37.46
N ARG A 228 -34.88 35.73 -37.95
CA ARG A 228 -34.86 37.12 -38.46
C ARG A 228 -35.76 37.31 -39.67
N ALA A 229 -35.72 36.37 -40.62
CA ALA A 229 -36.56 36.42 -41.80
C ALA A 229 -38.06 36.30 -41.45
N LYS A 230 -38.43 35.42 -40.51
CA LYS A 230 -39.81 35.29 -39.99
C LYS A 230 -40.29 36.57 -39.30
N LEU A 231 -39.45 37.18 -38.46
CA LEU A 231 -39.78 38.47 -37.85
C LEU A 231 -39.98 39.56 -38.90
N SER A 232 -39.13 39.61 -39.91
CA SER A 232 -39.27 40.54 -41.04
C SER A 232 -40.55 40.29 -41.83
N LEU A 233 -40.88 39.02 -42.10
CA LEU A 233 -42.11 38.62 -42.78
C LEU A 233 -43.32 39.12 -41.99
N LYS A 234 -43.38 38.85 -40.69
CA LYS A 234 -44.48 39.28 -39.83
C LYS A 234 -44.64 40.80 -39.81
N ILE A 235 -43.54 41.55 -39.71
CA ILE A 235 -43.58 43.02 -39.78
C ILE A 235 -44.12 43.50 -41.14
N HIS A 236 -43.71 42.85 -42.23
CA HIS A 236 -44.20 43.17 -43.57
C HIS A 236 -45.68 42.78 -43.75
N GLU A 237 -46.13 41.66 -43.20
CA GLU A 237 -47.53 41.24 -43.19
C GLU A 237 -48.40 42.26 -42.43
N GLU A 238 -47.99 42.67 -41.23
CA GLU A 238 -48.67 43.73 -40.45
C GLU A 238 -48.67 45.07 -41.22
N SER A 239 -47.60 45.37 -41.96
CA SER A 239 -47.51 46.56 -42.83
C SER A 239 -48.46 46.46 -44.04
N VAL A 240 -48.57 45.29 -44.67
CA VAL A 240 -49.49 45.04 -45.77
C VAL A 240 -50.93 45.08 -45.28
N GLU A 241 -51.24 44.50 -44.12
CA GLU A 241 -52.57 44.52 -43.52
C GLU A 241 -52.99 45.96 -43.16
N SER A 242 -52.10 46.77 -42.58
CA SER A 242 -52.38 48.17 -42.28
C SER A 242 -52.56 49.03 -43.54
N ILE A 243 -51.78 48.79 -44.60
CA ILE A 243 -51.95 49.46 -45.90
C ILE A 243 -53.25 49.01 -46.57
N SER A 244 -53.55 47.71 -46.56
CA SER A 244 -54.77 47.09 -47.09
C SER A 244 -56.02 47.71 -46.46
N ASN A 245 -56.05 47.86 -45.13
CA ASN A 245 -57.13 48.51 -44.40
C ASN A 245 -57.27 50.02 -44.69
N THR A 246 -56.23 50.67 -45.21
CA THR A 246 -56.24 52.11 -45.54
C THR A 246 -56.77 52.37 -46.97
N ILE A 247 -56.76 51.37 -47.85
CA ILE A 247 -57.19 51.50 -49.25
C ILE A 247 -58.70 51.19 -49.35
N GLU A 248 -59.54 52.22 -49.49
CA GLU A 248 -61.02 52.08 -49.62
C GLU A 248 -61.46 51.28 -50.86
N HIS A 249 -60.68 51.30 -51.94
CA HIS A 249 -60.98 50.60 -53.20
C HIS A 249 -59.77 49.83 -53.69
N GLN A 250 -59.66 48.56 -53.28
CA GLN A 250 -58.64 47.65 -53.80
C GLN A 250 -59.02 47.18 -55.20
N PHE A 251 -58.09 47.30 -56.14
CA PHE A 251 -58.28 46.86 -57.52
C PHE A 251 -58.17 45.32 -57.60
N PRO A 252 -59.20 44.60 -58.07
CA PRO A 252 -59.23 43.13 -58.06
C PRO A 252 -58.49 42.45 -59.23
N GLY A 253 -57.91 43.21 -60.16
CA GLY A 253 -57.21 42.67 -61.33
C GLY A 253 -55.69 42.59 -61.16
N SER A 254 -55.03 41.93 -62.11
CA SER A 254 -53.57 41.86 -62.23
C SER A 254 -52.93 43.24 -62.45
N ASP A 255 -51.63 43.39 -62.14
CA ASP A 255 -50.87 44.63 -62.42
C ASP A 255 -51.01 45.10 -63.88
N GLN A 256 -51.14 44.16 -64.82
CA GLN A 256 -51.38 44.46 -66.22
C GLN A 256 -52.80 44.96 -66.47
N GLU A 257 -53.82 44.34 -65.86
CA GLU A 257 -55.22 44.78 -65.90
C GLU A 257 -55.41 46.14 -65.22
N LEU A 258 -54.67 46.45 -64.15
CA LEU A 258 -54.67 47.76 -63.50
C LEU A 258 -54.09 48.82 -64.42
N GLN A 259 -52.98 48.50 -65.08
CA GLN A 259 -52.36 49.39 -66.05
C GLN A 259 -53.28 49.61 -67.26
N THR A 260 -53.94 48.57 -67.74
CA THR A 260 -54.93 48.70 -68.82
C THR A 260 -56.16 49.47 -68.36
N GLU A 261 -56.65 49.27 -67.15
CA GLU A 261 -57.79 50.03 -66.61
C GLU A 261 -57.42 51.49 -66.35
N LEU A 262 -56.18 51.78 -65.94
CA LEU A 262 -55.67 53.16 -65.84
C LEU A 262 -55.53 53.82 -67.21
N GLU A 263 -55.06 53.09 -68.22
CA GLU A 263 -54.98 53.57 -69.61
C GLU A 263 -56.38 53.74 -70.22
N MET A 264 -57.30 52.80 -69.97
CA MET A 264 -58.70 52.88 -70.36
C MET A 264 -59.42 54.00 -69.63
N TYR A 265 -59.15 54.22 -68.36
CA TYR A 265 -59.70 55.32 -67.58
C TYR A 265 -59.14 56.66 -68.08
N ALA A 266 -57.83 56.75 -68.33
CA ALA A 266 -57.21 57.95 -68.90
C ALA A 266 -57.76 58.27 -70.29
N THR A 267 -57.95 57.26 -71.15
CA THR A 267 -58.57 57.44 -72.48
C THR A 267 -60.06 57.76 -72.38
N THR A 268 -60.80 57.12 -71.48
CA THR A 268 -62.24 57.39 -71.24
C THR A 268 -62.45 58.77 -70.63
N LEU A 269 -61.57 59.19 -69.71
CA LEU A 269 -61.56 60.51 -69.11
C LEU A 269 -61.22 61.56 -70.17
N ASN A 270 -60.21 61.32 -71.00
CA ASN A 270 -59.89 62.23 -72.12
C ASN A 270 -61.02 62.29 -73.14
N ALA A 271 -61.65 61.16 -73.47
CA ALA A 271 -62.81 61.10 -74.36
C ALA A 271 -64.02 61.82 -73.75
N SER A 272 -64.28 61.65 -72.45
CA SER A 272 -65.32 62.39 -71.72
C SER A 272 -65.01 63.88 -71.67
N CYS A 273 -63.76 64.28 -71.39
CA CYS A 273 -63.35 65.68 -71.42
C CYS A 273 -63.50 66.30 -72.82
N LEU A 274 -63.17 65.56 -73.89
CA LEU A 274 -63.40 65.98 -75.27
C LEU A 274 -64.90 66.07 -75.61
N LEU A 275 -65.70 65.13 -75.12
CA LEU A 275 -67.16 65.13 -75.30
C LEU A 275 -67.79 66.32 -74.56
N VAL A 276 -67.37 66.56 -73.31
CA VAL A 276 -67.81 67.72 -72.52
C VAL A 276 -67.39 69.00 -73.23
N SER A 277 -66.14 69.11 -73.70
CA SER A 277 -65.67 70.28 -74.44
C SER A 277 -66.44 70.51 -75.76
N THR A 278 -66.77 69.45 -76.51
CA THR A 278 -67.56 69.57 -77.75
C THR A 278 -69.02 69.92 -77.47
N LEU A 279 -69.62 69.39 -76.41
CA LEU A 279 -70.95 69.77 -75.96
C LEU A 279 -71.00 71.22 -75.45
N GLU A 280 -70.01 71.65 -74.66
CA GLU A 280 -69.86 73.05 -74.22
C GLU A 280 -69.73 74.00 -75.41
N ASN A 281 -68.94 73.64 -76.43
CA ASN A 281 -68.85 74.42 -77.67
C ASN A 281 -70.17 74.46 -78.44
N SER A 282 -70.89 73.33 -78.51
CA SER A 282 -72.19 73.25 -79.19
C SER A 282 -73.25 74.09 -78.46
N ILE A 283 -73.24 74.10 -77.12
CA ILE A 283 -74.09 74.96 -76.30
C ILE A 283 -73.74 76.42 -76.55
N SER A 284 -72.46 76.78 -76.54
CA SER A 284 -72.02 78.15 -76.84
C SER A 284 -72.43 78.62 -78.23
N GLU A 285 -72.40 77.75 -79.23
CA GLU A 285 -72.82 78.08 -80.61
C GLU A 285 -74.34 78.20 -80.73
N LEU A 286 -75.10 77.34 -80.04
CA LEU A 286 -76.55 77.45 -79.94
C LEU A 286 -76.98 78.73 -79.23
N ASP A 287 -76.33 79.10 -78.12
CA ASP A 287 -76.59 80.34 -77.39
C ASP A 287 -76.30 81.58 -78.26
N SER A 288 -75.20 81.56 -79.03
CA SER A 288 -74.88 82.61 -80.01
C SER A 288 -75.95 82.73 -81.10
N ARG A 289 -76.42 81.60 -81.65
CA ARG A 289 -77.51 81.59 -82.63
C ARG A 289 -78.82 82.08 -82.03
N LEU A 290 -79.13 81.68 -80.79
CA LEU A 290 -80.33 82.08 -80.09
C LEU A 290 -80.33 83.59 -79.81
N ALA A 291 -79.19 84.16 -79.41
CA ALA A 291 -78.99 85.60 -79.28
C ALA A 291 -79.17 86.34 -80.63
N GLN A 292 -78.60 85.83 -81.73
CA GLN A 292 -78.81 86.42 -83.06
C GLN A 292 -80.28 86.36 -83.52
N HIS A 293 -80.99 85.29 -83.22
CA HIS A 293 -82.41 85.18 -83.53
C HIS A 293 -83.26 86.12 -82.67
N GLN A 294 -82.91 86.32 -81.40
CA GLN A 294 -83.56 87.28 -80.51
C GLN A 294 -83.35 88.72 -80.97
N ASP A 295 -82.14 89.07 -81.42
CA ASP A 295 -81.81 90.40 -81.96
C ASP A 295 -82.61 90.69 -83.24
N LYS A 296 -82.62 89.75 -84.21
CA LYS A 296 -83.44 89.85 -85.42
C LYS A 296 -84.94 89.95 -85.13
N HIS A 297 -85.43 89.23 -84.12
CA HIS A 297 -86.82 89.33 -83.70
C HIS A 297 -87.12 90.71 -83.09
N LEU A 298 -86.18 91.29 -82.34
CA LEU A 298 -86.29 92.65 -81.81
C LEU A 298 -86.34 93.68 -82.94
N ASP A 299 -85.48 93.54 -83.95
CA ASP A 299 -85.44 94.40 -85.14
C ASP A 299 -86.74 94.33 -85.93
N LEU A 300 -87.25 93.11 -86.21
CA LEU A 300 -88.52 92.92 -86.91
C LEU A 300 -89.71 93.47 -86.12
N LEU A 301 -89.68 93.37 -84.78
CA LEU A 301 -90.67 94.01 -83.92
C LEU A 301 -90.57 95.54 -83.98
N ALA A 302 -89.37 96.11 -84.05
CA ALA A 302 -89.16 97.54 -84.21
C ALA A 302 -89.65 98.04 -85.57
N GLU A 303 -89.36 97.31 -86.66
CA GLU A 303 -89.87 97.60 -88.00
C GLU A 303 -91.41 97.51 -88.06
N LYS A 304 -91.99 96.45 -87.48
CA LYS A 304 -93.44 96.31 -87.39
C LYS A 304 -94.08 97.49 -86.65
N ARG A 305 -93.53 97.87 -85.49
CA ARG A 305 -94.03 99.04 -84.73
C ARG A 305 -93.86 100.34 -85.51
N GLY A 306 -92.77 100.48 -86.26
CA GLY A 306 -92.52 101.64 -87.13
C GLY A 306 -93.56 101.75 -88.25
N ILE A 307 -93.85 100.64 -88.93
CA ILE A 307 -94.88 100.58 -89.98
C ILE A 307 -96.28 100.82 -89.39
N GLU A 308 -96.59 100.25 -88.23
CA GLU A 308 -97.87 100.48 -87.53
C GLU A 308 -98.04 101.96 -87.13
N ALA A 309 -96.97 102.61 -86.67
CA ALA A 309 -96.97 104.04 -86.37
C ALA A 309 -97.13 104.90 -87.63
N GLU A 310 -96.48 104.55 -88.73
CA GLU A 310 -96.61 105.26 -90.02
C GLU A 310 -98.02 105.10 -90.59
N ILE A 311 -98.62 103.91 -90.51
CA ILE A 311 -100.01 103.67 -90.90
C ILE A 311 -100.95 104.54 -90.06
N HIS A 312 -100.75 104.59 -88.74
CA HIS A 312 -101.56 105.41 -87.86
C HIS A 312 -101.42 106.91 -88.18
N PHE A 313 -100.19 107.38 -88.43
CA PHE A 313 -99.91 108.77 -88.83
C PHE A 313 -100.56 109.13 -90.17
N LEU A 314 -100.49 108.24 -91.16
CA LEU A 314 -101.14 108.43 -92.45
C LEU A 314 -102.66 108.41 -92.32
N GLN A 315 -103.23 107.55 -91.46
CA GLN A 315 -104.66 107.55 -91.16
C GLN A 315 -105.10 108.86 -90.49
N GLU A 316 -104.30 109.40 -89.56
CA GLU A 316 -104.54 110.70 -88.94
C GLU A 316 -104.47 111.83 -89.98
N LYS A 317 -103.46 111.84 -90.85
CA LYS A 317 -103.35 112.80 -91.95
C LYS A 317 -104.49 112.71 -92.95
N ILE A 318 -104.93 111.51 -93.30
CA ILE A 318 -106.10 111.30 -94.16
C ILE A 318 -107.34 111.86 -93.47
N THR A 319 -107.48 111.68 -92.15
CA THR A 319 -108.61 112.22 -91.38
C THR A 319 -108.58 113.75 -91.32
N ASP A 320 -107.40 114.33 -91.12
CA ASP A 320 -107.20 115.78 -91.15
C ASP A 320 -107.42 116.37 -92.55
N LEU A 321 -106.96 115.69 -93.60
CA LEU A 321 -107.21 116.07 -94.99
C LEU A 321 -108.71 116.02 -95.29
N HIS A 322 -109.42 114.95 -94.91
CA HIS A 322 -110.88 114.88 -95.04
C HIS A 322 -111.55 116.04 -94.28
N ARG A 323 -111.08 116.38 -93.08
CA ARG A 323 -111.61 117.49 -92.28
C ARG A 323 -111.32 118.86 -92.89
N MET A 324 -110.16 119.02 -93.55
CA MET A 324 -109.79 120.23 -94.28
C MET A 324 -110.57 120.37 -95.58
N VAL A 325 -110.71 119.29 -96.34
CA VAL A 325 -111.54 119.24 -97.55
C VAL A 325 -112.99 119.54 -97.20
N GLU A 326 -113.55 118.93 -96.14
CA GLU A 326 -114.90 119.26 -95.66
C GLU A 326 -115.04 120.73 -95.25
N ARG A 327 -113.99 121.34 -94.67
CA ARG A 327 -113.98 122.75 -94.26
C ARG A 327 -113.94 123.68 -95.48
N GLU A 328 -113.09 123.39 -96.45
CA GLU A 328 -112.94 124.20 -97.66
C GLU A 328 -114.11 124.01 -98.62
N CYS A 329 -114.65 122.79 -98.76
CA CYS A 329 -115.90 122.53 -99.48
C CYS A 329 -117.08 123.29 -98.86
N ARG A 330 -117.10 123.48 -97.52
CA ARG A 330 -118.13 124.27 -96.85
C ARG A 330 -117.94 125.78 -97.05
N ASN A 331 -116.70 126.24 -97.13
CA ASN A 331 -116.34 127.66 -97.32
C ASN A 331 -116.52 128.15 -98.76
N PHE A 332 -116.41 127.29 -99.76
CA PHE A 332 -116.40 127.71 -101.17
C PHE A 332 -117.51 127.16 -102.07
N HIS A 333 -118.45 126.36 -101.54
CA HIS A 333 -119.76 126.11 -102.16
C HIS A 333 -119.76 125.79 -103.68
N ILE A 334 -118.70 125.20 -104.25
CA ILE A 334 -118.70 124.71 -105.64
C ILE A 334 -117.81 123.44 -105.77
N PRO A 335 -118.24 122.41 -106.51
CA PRO A 335 -117.53 121.14 -106.73
C PRO A 335 -116.46 121.20 -107.84
N ASP A 336 -115.44 120.35 -107.69
CA ASP A 336 -114.43 119.86 -108.66
C ASP A 336 -113.97 120.81 -109.77
N ALA A 337 -112.78 121.39 -109.60
CA ALA A 337 -111.95 121.86 -110.71
C ALA A 337 -110.46 121.81 -110.37
N GLU A 338 -109.78 120.92 -111.08
CA GLU A 338 -108.33 120.87 -111.30
C GLU A 338 -107.84 122.17 -111.97
N GLN A 339 -106.54 122.45 -111.80
CA GLN A 339 -105.69 123.39 -112.57
C GLN A 339 -105.58 124.85 -112.10
N ALA A 340 -104.51 125.12 -111.33
CA ALA A 340 -103.49 126.15 -111.57
C ALA A 340 -102.39 125.94 -110.50
N GLY A 341 -101.10 125.90 -110.79
CA GLY A 341 -100.37 126.62 -111.81
C GLY A 341 -99.25 127.37 -111.10
N ASP A 342 -98.08 126.72 -111.09
CA ASP A 342 -96.73 127.16 -110.76
C ASP A 342 -96.48 128.67 -110.59
N ASP A 343 -95.94 129.07 -109.43
CA ASP A 343 -94.64 129.79 -109.31
C ASP A 343 -94.47 130.50 -107.95
N GLU A 344 -94.11 129.75 -106.90
CA GLU A 344 -93.25 130.30 -105.83
C GLU A 344 -92.46 129.21 -105.08
N LEU A 345 -92.16 128.11 -105.78
CA LEU A 345 -91.40 126.93 -105.32
C LEU A 345 -89.92 127.18 -105.03
N ILE A 346 -89.43 128.42 -105.15
CA ILE A 346 -88.00 128.76 -105.05
C ILE A 346 -87.58 129.26 -103.64
N SER A 347 -88.52 129.55 -102.74
CA SER A 347 -88.18 129.89 -101.34
C SER A 347 -87.84 128.67 -100.45
N LYS A 348 -88.01 127.42 -100.91
CA LYS A 348 -87.82 126.20 -100.10
C LYS A 348 -86.46 125.50 -100.25
N MET A 349 -85.54 126.05 -101.05
CA MET A 349 -84.15 125.58 -101.18
C MET A 349 -83.34 125.53 -99.85
N PRO A 350 -83.53 126.44 -98.87
CA PRO A 350 -82.79 126.36 -97.60
C PRO A 350 -83.18 125.16 -96.72
N CYS A 351 -84.38 124.61 -96.89
CA CYS A 351 -84.86 123.48 -96.08
C CYS A 351 -84.25 122.14 -96.53
N LEU A 352 -83.99 121.96 -97.82
CA LEU A 352 -83.42 120.73 -98.37
C LEU A 352 -81.92 120.57 -98.04
N LEU A 353 -81.18 121.68 -97.93
CA LEU A 353 -79.79 121.65 -97.45
C LEU A 353 -79.70 121.29 -95.96
N GLN A 354 -80.71 121.64 -95.17
CA GLN A 354 -80.79 121.27 -93.75
C GLN A 354 -81.08 119.78 -93.56
N ASP A 355 -81.90 119.18 -94.44
CA ASP A 355 -82.18 117.75 -94.44
C ASP A 355 -80.96 116.90 -94.84
N GLU A 356 -80.22 117.31 -95.88
CA GLU A 356 -78.96 116.63 -96.29
C GLU A 356 -77.88 116.71 -95.19
N MET A 357 -77.74 117.86 -94.52
CA MET A 357 -76.83 118.00 -93.38
C MET A 357 -77.24 117.08 -92.22
N SER A 358 -78.54 116.90 -91.98
CA SER A 358 -79.04 115.99 -90.95
C SER A 358 -78.72 114.51 -91.28
N ASN A 359 -78.84 114.13 -92.56
CA ASN A 359 -78.51 112.78 -93.03
C ASN A 359 -77.00 112.47 -92.91
N PHE A 360 -76.14 113.43 -93.22
CA PHE A 360 -74.70 113.27 -93.06
C PHE A 360 -74.30 113.17 -91.58
N ALA A 361 -74.94 113.95 -90.70
CA ALA A 361 -74.76 113.86 -89.27
C ALA A 361 -75.19 112.48 -88.73
N ALA A 362 -76.32 111.94 -89.21
CA ALA A 362 -76.79 110.60 -88.85
C ALA A 362 -75.83 109.49 -89.31
N LYS A 363 -75.32 109.55 -90.54
CA LYS A 363 -74.32 108.58 -91.05
C LYS A 363 -73.00 108.67 -90.29
N LYS A 364 -72.52 109.88 -89.97
CA LYS A 364 -71.31 110.08 -89.17
C LYS A 364 -71.45 109.47 -87.77
N LYS A 365 -72.58 109.69 -87.11
CA LYS A 365 -72.90 109.10 -85.80
C LYS A 365 -72.91 107.57 -85.85
N LYS A 366 -73.56 106.96 -86.86
CA LYS A 366 -73.54 105.50 -87.06
C LYS A 366 -72.12 104.95 -87.28
N HIS A 367 -71.28 105.64 -88.04
CA HIS A 367 -69.89 105.22 -88.24
C HIS A 367 -69.05 105.36 -86.96
N GLU A 368 -69.27 106.41 -86.16
CA GLU A 368 -68.62 106.58 -84.85
C GLU A 368 -69.04 105.48 -83.86
N GLU A 369 -70.33 105.12 -83.82
CA GLU A 369 -70.84 103.99 -83.04
C GLU A 369 -70.23 102.66 -83.50
N MET A 370 -70.18 102.40 -84.82
CA MET A 370 -69.59 101.16 -85.35
C MET A 370 -68.08 101.08 -85.09
N LYS A 371 -67.34 102.20 -85.19
CA LYS A 371 -65.92 102.27 -84.85
C LYS A 371 -65.68 102.03 -83.36
N TYR A 372 -66.54 102.56 -82.50
CA TYR A 372 -66.50 102.30 -81.05
C TYR A 372 -66.74 100.81 -80.75
N ASN A 373 -67.76 100.22 -81.38
CA ASN A 373 -68.12 98.81 -81.19
C ASN A 373 -67.00 97.86 -81.68
N VAL A 374 -66.36 98.17 -82.82
CA VAL A 374 -65.19 97.41 -83.30
C VAL A 374 -64.00 97.56 -82.35
N LYS A 375 -63.74 98.76 -81.81
CA LYS A 375 -62.68 98.95 -80.80
C LYS A 375 -62.93 98.12 -79.54
N GLN A 376 -64.17 98.10 -79.05
CA GLN A 376 -64.56 97.31 -77.89
C GLN A 376 -64.32 95.80 -78.14
N LYS A 377 -64.73 95.29 -79.31
CA LYS A 377 -64.46 93.88 -79.69
C LYS A 377 -62.97 93.55 -79.81
N ILE A 378 -62.14 94.49 -80.27
CA ILE A 378 -60.68 94.30 -80.34
C ILE A 378 -60.08 94.24 -78.93
N GLU A 379 -60.50 95.12 -78.02
CA GLU A 379 -60.05 95.08 -76.62
C GLU A 379 -60.48 93.78 -75.93
N GLU A 380 -61.73 93.33 -76.12
CA GLU A 380 -62.23 92.06 -75.61
C GLU A 380 -61.39 90.87 -76.13
N ASN A 381 -61.14 90.78 -77.44
CA ASN A 381 -60.31 89.73 -78.01
C ASN A 381 -58.85 89.76 -77.50
N GLN A 382 -58.28 90.95 -77.29
CA GLN A 382 -56.96 91.08 -76.69
C GLN A 382 -56.92 90.59 -75.23
N THR A 383 -57.98 90.82 -74.46
CA THR A 383 -58.08 90.29 -73.09
C THR A 383 -58.23 88.77 -73.07
N LEU A 384 -59.02 88.20 -73.99
CA LEU A 384 -59.17 86.75 -74.15
C LEU A 384 -57.85 86.09 -74.55
N LEU A 385 -57.11 86.67 -75.51
CA LEU A 385 -55.81 86.14 -75.94
C LEU A 385 -54.80 86.09 -74.78
N LYS A 386 -54.75 87.15 -73.95
CA LYS A 386 -53.90 87.20 -72.75
C LYS A 386 -54.30 86.15 -71.70
N ARG A 387 -55.59 85.84 -71.59
CA ARG A 387 -56.10 84.78 -70.71
C ARG A 387 -55.69 83.41 -71.22
N CYS A 388 -55.96 83.12 -72.50
CA CYS A 388 -55.60 81.84 -73.12
C CYS A 388 -54.09 81.56 -73.09
N THR A 389 -53.23 82.58 -73.29
CA THR A 389 -51.77 82.38 -73.19
C THR A 389 -51.32 82.07 -71.76
N LYS A 390 -51.95 82.67 -70.75
CA LYS A 390 -51.70 82.33 -69.35
C LYS A 390 -52.15 80.90 -69.03
N ASP A 391 -53.34 80.52 -69.47
CA ASP A 391 -53.88 79.18 -69.23
C ASP A 391 -53.04 78.09 -69.91
N LEU A 392 -52.56 78.34 -71.14
CA LEU A 392 -51.59 77.48 -71.84
C LEU A 392 -50.28 77.30 -71.07
N SER A 393 -49.77 78.35 -70.42
CA SER A 393 -48.55 78.25 -69.62
C SER A 393 -48.74 77.39 -68.37
N VAL A 394 -49.90 77.50 -67.70
CA VAL A 394 -50.26 76.70 -66.52
C VAL A 394 -50.47 75.23 -66.90
N LEU A 395 -51.17 74.97 -68.01
CA LEU A 395 -51.38 73.61 -68.50
C LEU A 395 -50.06 72.93 -68.85
N LYS A 396 -49.15 73.63 -69.54
CA LYS A 396 -47.81 73.09 -69.85
C LYS A 396 -47.03 72.73 -68.59
N GLN A 397 -47.07 73.56 -67.56
CA GLN A 397 -46.40 73.26 -66.29
C GLN A 397 -47.00 72.02 -65.63
N LYS A 398 -48.34 71.90 -65.58
CA LYS A 398 -49.01 70.72 -65.04
C LYS A 398 -48.70 69.45 -65.83
N THR A 399 -48.59 69.54 -67.15
CA THR A 399 -48.23 68.39 -67.99
C THR A 399 -46.82 67.88 -67.65
N GLU A 400 -45.85 68.78 -67.44
CA GLU A 400 -44.49 68.41 -67.02
C GLU A 400 -44.48 67.77 -65.62
N GLU A 401 -45.27 68.32 -64.69
CA GLU A 401 -45.42 67.76 -63.33
C GLU A 401 -46.02 66.35 -63.35
N TYR A 402 -47.05 66.11 -64.18
CA TYR A 402 -47.65 64.79 -64.34
C TYR A 402 -46.70 63.79 -65.02
N GLU A 403 -45.89 64.22 -65.98
CA GLU A 403 -44.91 63.33 -66.61
C GLU A 403 -43.81 62.91 -65.62
N MET A 404 -43.33 63.84 -64.79
CA MET A 404 -42.36 63.51 -63.73
C MET A 404 -42.93 62.51 -62.71
N GLU A 405 -44.20 62.65 -62.31
CA GLU A 405 -44.82 61.71 -61.38
C GLU A 405 -45.11 60.35 -62.03
N ARG A 406 -45.49 60.32 -63.32
CA ARG A 406 -45.66 59.08 -64.10
C ARG A 406 -44.37 58.26 -64.14
N VAL A 407 -43.23 58.89 -64.47
CA VAL A 407 -41.91 58.22 -64.48
C VAL A 407 -41.53 57.71 -63.07
N ARG A 408 -41.90 58.44 -62.02
CA ARG A 408 -41.65 58.03 -60.64
C ARG A 408 -42.45 56.78 -60.26
N ILE A 409 -43.72 56.71 -60.67
CA ILE A 409 -44.60 55.56 -60.43
C ILE A 409 -44.10 54.34 -61.22
N GLU A 410 -43.74 54.50 -62.49
CA GLU A 410 -43.15 53.41 -63.30
C GLU A 410 -41.89 52.82 -62.66
N ARG A 411 -41.02 53.67 -62.08
CA ARG A 411 -39.81 53.19 -61.38
C ARG A 411 -40.17 52.32 -60.18
N LYS A 412 -41.13 52.75 -59.36
CA LYS A 412 -41.60 51.97 -58.20
C LYS A 412 -42.28 50.67 -58.62
N MET A 413 -43.01 50.67 -59.74
CA MET A 413 -43.66 49.47 -60.27
C MET A 413 -42.64 48.41 -60.70
N ASN A 414 -41.55 48.82 -61.35
CA ASN A 414 -40.44 47.93 -61.71
C ASN A 414 -39.67 47.40 -60.49
N GLU A 415 -39.51 48.22 -59.45
CA GLU A 415 -38.95 47.76 -58.17
C GLU A 415 -39.87 46.69 -57.54
N ASN A 416 -41.20 46.89 -57.57
CA ASN A 416 -42.18 45.97 -57.00
C ASN A 416 -42.28 44.64 -57.75
N SER A 417 -42.23 44.64 -59.08
CA SER A 417 -42.27 43.40 -59.89
C SER A 417 -41.09 42.47 -59.59
N SER A 418 -39.91 43.03 -59.28
CA SER A 418 -38.76 42.23 -58.84
C SER A 418 -38.92 41.62 -57.44
N ALA A 419 -39.71 42.27 -56.58
CA ALA A 419 -40.06 41.74 -55.26
C ALA A 419 -41.10 40.61 -55.37
N VAL A 420 -42.09 40.76 -56.26
CA VAL A 420 -43.10 39.72 -56.54
C VAL A 420 -42.46 38.42 -57.03
N SER A 421 -41.49 38.47 -57.96
CA SER A 421 -40.77 37.27 -58.39
C SER A 421 -40.06 36.54 -57.25
N LYS A 422 -39.49 37.28 -56.29
CA LYS A 422 -38.83 36.68 -55.11
C LYS A 422 -39.83 36.04 -54.15
N LEU A 423 -41.01 36.62 -53.99
CA LEU A 423 -42.07 36.05 -53.17
C LEU A 423 -42.58 34.72 -53.77
N ALA A 424 -42.78 34.66 -55.08
CA ALA A 424 -43.16 33.42 -55.77
C ALA A 424 -42.12 32.28 -55.59
N GLU A 425 -40.82 32.60 -55.60
CA GLU A 425 -39.76 31.62 -55.29
C GLU A 425 -39.79 31.13 -53.83
N ILE A 426 -40.25 31.96 -52.89
CA ILE A 426 -40.37 31.57 -51.48
C ILE A 426 -41.62 30.72 -51.27
N GLU A 427 -42.74 31.08 -51.88
CA GLU A 427 -44.00 30.31 -51.83
C GLU A 427 -43.80 28.89 -52.34
N THR A 428 -43.13 28.72 -53.49
CA THR A 428 -42.83 27.38 -54.04
C THR A 428 -41.96 26.53 -53.12
N LYS A 429 -41.00 27.13 -52.40
CA LYS A 429 -40.17 26.42 -51.40
C LYS A 429 -40.98 26.04 -50.16
N LEU A 430 -41.85 26.93 -49.70
CA LEU A 430 -42.73 26.69 -48.56
C LEU A 430 -43.70 25.53 -48.84
N GLU A 431 -44.24 25.47 -50.07
CA GLU A 431 -45.13 24.40 -50.49
C GLU A 431 -44.41 23.04 -50.56
N ASN A 432 -43.16 23.03 -51.03
CA ASN A 432 -42.34 21.81 -51.07
C ASN A 432 -42.02 21.29 -49.67
N THR A 433 -41.65 22.16 -48.72
CA THR A 433 -41.36 21.74 -47.34
C THR A 433 -42.62 21.30 -46.59
N ALA A 434 -43.77 21.93 -46.85
CA ALA A 434 -45.05 21.49 -46.30
C ALA A 434 -45.40 20.07 -46.79
N ARG A 435 -45.21 19.78 -48.09
CA ARG A 435 -45.39 18.42 -48.65
C ARG A 435 -44.45 17.40 -48.01
N GLU A 436 -43.18 17.74 -47.80
CA GLU A 436 -42.23 16.84 -47.12
C GLU A 436 -42.68 16.49 -45.69
N ILE A 437 -43.18 17.47 -44.95
CA ILE A 437 -43.72 17.27 -43.59
C ILE A 437 -44.96 16.37 -43.62
N GLU A 438 -45.88 16.56 -44.57
CA GLU A 438 -47.07 15.70 -44.72
C GLU A 438 -46.73 14.25 -45.06
N THR A 439 -45.62 14.00 -45.78
CA THR A 439 -45.19 12.63 -46.12
C THR A 439 -44.50 11.90 -44.97
N LEU A 440 -44.07 12.60 -43.91
CA LEU A 440 -43.38 12.01 -42.77
C LEU A 440 -44.40 11.43 -41.78
N ASP A 441 -44.58 10.11 -41.80
CA ASP A 441 -45.39 9.41 -40.80
C ASP A 441 -44.63 9.28 -39.47
N TYR A 442 -44.75 10.32 -38.64
CA TYR A 442 -44.18 10.35 -37.30
C TYR A 442 -44.65 9.17 -36.43
N THR A 443 -45.84 8.63 -36.66
CA THR A 443 -46.37 7.52 -35.86
C THR A 443 -45.67 6.21 -36.19
N ALA A 444 -45.38 5.95 -37.47
CA ALA A 444 -44.60 4.80 -37.92
C ALA A 444 -43.16 4.87 -37.38
N LEU A 445 -42.53 6.05 -37.47
CA LEU A 445 -41.20 6.28 -36.90
C LEU A 445 -41.18 6.05 -35.39
N GLU A 446 -42.11 6.65 -34.63
CA GLU A 446 -42.18 6.49 -33.17
C GLU A 446 -42.38 5.02 -32.76
N ASN A 447 -43.22 4.28 -33.49
CA ASN A 447 -43.44 2.86 -33.23
C ASN A 447 -42.20 2.01 -33.51
N ASN A 448 -41.46 2.30 -34.59
CA ASN A 448 -40.19 1.65 -34.87
C ASN A 448 -39.17 1.92 -33.74
N TRP A 449 -39.06 3.16 -33.29
CA TRP A 449 -38.18 3.53 -32.17
C TRP A 449 -38.59 2.85 -30.86
N LYS A 450 -39.89 2.74 -30.56
CA LYS A 450 -40.40 2.02 -29.37
C LYS A 450 -40.06 0.53 -29.41
N GLN A 451 -40.25 -0.10 -30.57
CA GLN A 451 -39.94 -1.51 -30.76
C GLN A 451 -38.44 -1.79 -30.64
N GLU A 452 -37.61 -0.94 -31.24
CA GLU A 452 -36.15 -1.06 -31.16
C GLU A 452 -35.63 -0.85 -29.73
N ASN A 453 -36.17 0.14 -29.01
CA ASN A 453 -35.87 0.33 -27.59
C ASN A 453 -36.29 -0.86 -26.73
N ALA A 454 -37.46 -1.45 -26.97
CA ALA A 454 -37.90 -2.64 -26.26
C ALA A 454 -36.94 -3.83 -26.49
N ASN A 455 -36.50 -4.05 -27.73
CA ASN A 455 -35.52 -5.09 -28.07
C ASN A 455 -34.16 -4.86 -27.39
N LEU A 456 -33.69 -3.60 -27.33
CA LEU A 456 -32.45 -3.24 -26.65
C LEU A 456 -32.53 -3.47 -25.13
N ILE A 457 -33.68 -3.18 -24.51
CA ILE A 457 -33.91 -3.44 -23.09
C ILE A 457 -33.90 -4.95 -22.81
N GLU A 458 -34.60 -5.75 -23.61
CA GLU A 458 -34.62 -7.21 -23.44
C GLU A 458 -33.22 -7.83 -23.62
N SER A 459 -32.46 -7.36 -24.61
CA SER A 459 -31.06 -7.76 -24.82
C SER A 459 -30.18 -7.41 -23.62
N LYS A 460 -30.32 -6.20 -23.08
CA LYS A 460 -29.60 -5.76 -21.87
C LYS A 460 -29.93 -6.64 -20.66
N GLU A 461 -31.20 -6.98 -20.46
CA GLU A 461 -31.63 -7.85 -19.35
C GLU A 461 -31.06 -9.26 -19.46
N LYS A 462 -31.00 -9.83 -20.67
CA LYS A 462 -30.34 -11.12 -20.93
C LYS A 462 -28.86 -11.07 -20.59
N CYS A 463 -28.14 -10.06 -21.08
CA CYS A 463 -26.72 -9.87 -20.76
C CYS A 463 -26.49 -9.71 -19.24
N LEU A 464 -27.36 -8.97 -18.54
CA LEU A 464 -27.26 -8.82 -17.08
C LEU A 464 -27.47 -10.15 -16.34
N LEU A 465 -28.37 -11.01 -16.83
CA LEU A 465 -28.61 -12.33 -16.26
C LEU A 465 -27.40 -13.26 -16.49
N GLU A 466 -26.81 -13.21 -17.67
CA GLU A 466 -25.57 -13.94 -18.00
C GLU A 466 -24.41 -13.48 -17.12
N ILE A 467 -24.20 -12.16 -16.96
CA ILE A 467 -23.17 -11.61 -16.07
C ILE A 467 -23.37 -12.09 -14.63
N LYS A 468 -24.60 -12.07 -14.12
CA LYS A 468 -24.90 -12.60 -12.78
C LYS A 468 -24.55 -14.09 -12.67
N SER A 469 -24.87 -14.87 -13.70
CA SER A 469 -24.55 -16.31 -13.73
C SER A 469 -23.03 -16.56 -13.75
N PHE A 470 -22.28 -15.81 -14.56
CA PHE A 470 -20.84 -15.90 -14.64
C PHE A 470 -20.17 -15.44 -13.34
N THR A 471 -20.71 -14.41 -12.70
CA THR A 471 -20.22 -13.93 -11.39
C THR A 471 -20.34 -15.01 -10.32
N VAL A 472 -21.48 -15.73 -10.28
CA VAL A 472 -21.66 -16.86 -9.37
C VAL A 472 -20.68 -18.00 -9.69
N GLN A 473 -20.51 -18.35 -10.97
CA GLN A 473 -19.56 -19.39 -11.38
C GLN A 473 -18.11 -19.04 -11.01
N LEU A 474 -17.70 -17.79 -11.24
CA LEU A 474 -16.38 -17.28 -10.89
C LEU A 474 -16.13 -17.33 -9.39
N ASN A 475 -17.10 -16.89 -8.58
CA ASN A 475 -16.98 -16.95 -7.12
C ASN A 475 -16.88 -18.40 -6.63
N CYS A 476 -17.69 -19.32 -7.19
CA CYS A 476 -17.57 -20.74 -6.87
C CYS A 476 -16.21 -21.34 -7.28
N ALA A 477 -15.62 -20.89 -8.40
CA ALA A 477 -14.30 -21.33 -8.82
C ALA A 477 -13.19 -20.80 -7.88
N LEU A 478 -13.26 -19.52 -7.50
CA LEU A 478 -12.32 -18.90 -6.57
C LEU A 478 -12.36 -19.55 -5.18
N GLU A 479 -13.56 -19.89 -4.66
CA GLU A 479 -13.66 -20.61 -3.39
C GLU A 479 -13.07 -22.03 -3.48
N ARG A 480 -13.28 -22.75 -4.60
CA ARG A 480 -12.64 -24.06 -4.83
C ARG A 480 -11.12 -23.95 -4.88
N GLU A 481 -10.57 -22.93 -5.55
CA GLU A 481 -9.12 -22.74 -5.59
C GLU A 481 -8.52 -22.46 -4.21
N LYS A 482 -9.22 -21.70 -3.35
CA LYS A 482 -8.82 -21.50 -1.96
C LYS A 482 -8.84 -22.81 -1.17
N GLU A 483 -9.93 -23.58 -1.26
CA GLU A 483 -10.05 -24.89 -0.61
C GLU A 483 -8.97 -25.86 -1.10
N GLU A 484 -8.65 -25.89 -2.40
CA GLU A 484 -7.57 -26.70 -2.96
C GLU A 484 -6.18 -26.25 -2.49
N ALA A 485 -5.95 -24.94 -2.34
CA ALA A 485 -4.69 -24.42 -1.81
C ALA A 485 -4.52 -24.79 -0.33
N GLU A 486 -5.58 -24.67 0.46
CA GLU A 486 -5.60 -25.10 1.87
C GLU A 486 -5.39 -26.61 2.01
N LEU A 487 -6.04 -27.41 1.16
CA LEU A 487 -5.84 -28.86 1.09
C LEU A 487 -4.38 -29.21 0.75
N LYS A 488 -3.77 -28.55 -0.24
CA LYS A 488 -2.35 -28.78 -0.59
C LYS A 488 -1.41 -28.46 0.56
N ILE A 489 -1.69 -27.39 1.33
CA ILE A 489 -0.91 -27.05 2.53
C ILE A 489 -1.06 -28.15 3.58
N LEU A 490 -2.30 -28.55 3.89
CA LEU A 490 -2.62 -29.61 4.86
C LEU A 490 -2.02 -30.97 4.45
N GLU A 491 -2.06 -31.32 3.17
CA GLU A 491 -1.42 -32.52 2.64
C GLU A 491 0.09 -32.49 2.84
N SER A 492 0.73 -31.34 2.56
CA SER A 492 2.17 -31.18 2.78
C SER A 492 2.57 -31.28 4.26
N GLU A 493 1.73 -30.78 5.16
CA GLU A 493 1.91 -30.90 6.61
C GLU A 493 1.71 -32.33 7.09
N LEU A 494 0.70 -33.02 6.56
CA LEU A 494 0.42 -34.42 6.86
C LEU A 494 1.57 -35.34 6.39
N ILE A 495 2.14 -35.08 5.21
CA ILE A 495 3.33 -35.80 4.72
C ILE A 495 4.51 -35.56 5.69
N LYS A 496 4.83 -34.31 6.03
CA LYS A 496 5.92 -33.99 6.99
C LYS A 496 5.71 -34.67 8.34
N LYS A 497 4.48 -34.65 8.88
CA LYS A 497 4.16 -35.31 10.15
C LYS A 497 4.27 -36.83 10.07
N ARG A 498 3.88 -37.42 8.93
CA ARG A 498 4.01 -38.85 8.67
C ARG A 498 5.48 -39.26 8.56
N GLU A 499 6.31 -38.48 7.87
CA GLU A 499 7.76 -38.67 7.79
C GLU A 499 8.43 -38.54 9.16
N GLU A 500 8.08 -37.52 9.96
CA GLU A 500 8.59 -37.38 11.32
C GLU A 500 8.19 -38.57 12.21
N ALA A 501 6.94 -39.05 12.10
CA ALA A 501 6.46 -40.20 12.85
C ALA A 501 7.19 -41.48 12.42
N GLN A 502 7.35 -41.70 11.11
CA GLN A 502 8.12 -42.82 10.56
C GLN A 502 9.59 -42.75 10.97
N HIS A 503 10.21 -41.57 10.95
CA HIS A 503 11.59 -41.38 11.40
C HIS A 503 11.77 -41.72 12.88
N ARG A 504 10.85 -41.25 13.74
CA ARG A 504 10.84 -41.60 15.18
C ARG A 504 10.65 -43.10 15.39
N LEU A 505 9.77 -43.74 14.63
CA LEU A 505 9.58 -45.19 14.68
C LEU A 505 10.84 -45.93 14.25
N ALA A 506 11.44 -45.58 13.11
CA ALA A 506 12.66 -46.20 12.61
C ALA A 506 13.84 -46.05 13.59
N LEU A 507 13.98 -44.89 14.24
CA LEU A 507 15.03 -44.65 15.24
C LEU A 507 14.88 -45.59 16.45
N HIS A 508 13.66 -45.78 16.90
CA HIS A 508 13.34 -46.61 18.05
C HIS A 508 13.01 -48.06 17.70
N ASP A 509 12.96 -48.43 16.42
CA ASP A 509 12.49 -49.73 15.93
C ASP A 509 13.25 -50.88 16.56
N LYS A 510 14.60 -50.84 16.53
CA LYS A 510 15.44 -51.85 17.19
C LYS A 510 15.15 -51.98 18.69
N THR A 511 14.79 -50.87 19.36
CA THR A 511 14.51 -50.86 20.80
C THR A 511 13.10 -51.38 21.07
N ILE A 512 12.13 -51.00 20.24
CA ILE A 512 10.74 -51.46 20.29
C ILE A 512 10.69 -52.97 20.00
N SER A 513 11.33 -53.43 18.94
CA SER A 513 11.41 -54.84 18.56
C SER A 513 12.11 -55.67 19.63
N ARG A 514 13.15 -55.14 20.28
CA ARG A 514 13.83 -55.80 21.41
C ARG A 514 12.94 -55.92 22.65
N LEU A 515 12.10 -54.94 22.96
CA LEU A 515 11.32 -54.90 24.20
C LEU A 515 9.91 -55.49 24.07
N PHE A 516 9.28 -55.40 22.91
CA PHE A 516 7.85 -55.68 22.74
C PHE A 516 7.49 -56.72 21.67
N ALA A 517 8.42 -57.12 20.78
CA ALA A 517 8.25 -58.09 19.68
C ALA A 517 7.03 -57.82 18.74
N ASP A 518 7.31 -57.31 17.52
CA ASP A 518 6.37 -57.02 16.42
C ASP A 518 4.95 -56.61 16.84
N VAL A 519 4.87 -55.46 17.51
CA VAL A 519 3.60 -54.91 17.99
C VAL A 519 3.04 -53.92 16.99
N LYS A 520 1.76 -54.09 16.64
CA LYS A 520 1.01 -53.11 15.83
C LYS A 520 0.97 -51.74 16.52
N LEU A 521 1.22 -50.69 15.74
CA LEU A 521 1.39 -49.30 16.20
C LEU A 521 0.31 -48.83 17.19
N ASP A 522 -0.96 -49.16 16.90
CA ASP A 522 -2.12 -48.73 17.69
C ASP A 522 -2.10 -49.30 19.12
N SER A 523 -1.47 -50.45 19.31
CA SER A 523 -1.37 -51.14 20.60
C SER A 523 -0.06 -50.89 21.36
N LEU A 524 0.91 -50.22 20.73
CA LEU A 524 2.24 -49.99 21.32
C LEU A 524 2.15 -49.12 22.58
N LYS A 525 1.33 -48.06 22.56
CA LYS A 525 1.15 -47.16 23.70
C LYS A 525 0.73 -47.92 24.96
N THR A 526 -0.33 -48.72 24.86
CA THR A 526 -0.87 -49.51 25.98
C THR A 526 0.15 -50.52 26.50
N LYS A 527 0.89 -51.20 25.62
CA LYS A 527 1.92 -52.16 26.04
C LYS A 527 3.12 -51.49 26.72
N VAL A 528 3.55 -50.32 26.24
CA VAL A 528 4.61 -49.54 26.88
C VAL A 528 4.19 -49.10 28.27
N GLU A 529 2.96 -48.61 28.43
CA GLU A 529 2.42 -48.21 29.74
C GLU A 529 2.35 -49.40 30.71
N MET A 530 1.91 -50.57 30.25
CA MET A 530 1.92 -51.81 31.05
C MET A 530 3.32 -52.24 31.45
N PHE A 531 4.28 -52.23 30.53
CA PHE A 531 5.68 -52.61 30.82
C PHE A 531 6.35 -51.63 31.79
N LEU A 532 6.09 -50.33 31.65
CA LEU A 532 6.58 -49.33 32.59
C LEU A 532 5.97 -49.53 33.99
N ALA A 533 4.69 -49.89 34.07
CA ALA A 533 4.05 -50.24 35.34
C ALA A 533 4.69 -51.49 35.99
N GLU A 534 4.95 -52.53 35.20
CA GLU A 534 5.61 -53.75 35.66
C GLU A 534 7.03 -53.49 36.16
N LYS A 535 7.85 -52.74 35.40
CA LYS A 535 9.22 -52.40 35.81
C LYS A 535 9.26 -51.50 37.03
N ARG A 536 8.30 -50.58 37.19
CA ARG A 536 8.15 -49.79 38.42
C ARG A 536 7.82 -50.68 39.62
N ASN A 537 6.99 -51.70 39.46
CA ASN A 537 6.66 -52.64 40.54
C ASN A 537 7.87 -53.50 40.91
N GLN A 538 8.60 -54.04 39.93
CA GLN A 538 9.86 -54.78 40.17
C GLN A 538 10.91 -53.92 40.88
N LEU A 539 11.02 -52.63 40.50
CA LEU A 539 11.91 -51.69 41.16
C LEU A 539 11.48 -51.48 42.62
N LYS A 540 10.19 -51.25 42.89
CA LYS A 540 9.67 -51.11 44.26
C LYS A 540 9.94 -52.35 45.12
N GLU A 541 9.73 -53.54 44.59
CA GLU A 541 9.99 -54.81 45.29
C GLU A 541 11.48 -55.00 45.58
N SER A 542 12.35 -54.70 44.60
CA SER A 542 13.79 -54.76 44.79
C SER A 542 14.29 -53.74 45.81
N THR A 543 13.76 -52.50 45.80
CA THR A 543 14.08 -51.49 46.81
C THR A 543 13.62 -51.92 48.21
N SER A 544 12.42 -52.49 48.33
CA SER A 544 11.93 -53.03 49.61
C SER A 544 12.80 -54.18 50.12
N ASN A 545 13.23 -55.08 49.23
CA ASN A 545 14.13 -56.18 49.58
C ASN A 545 15.50 -55.66 50.03
N MET A 546 16.06 -54.68 49.32
CA MET A 546 17.33 -54.03 49.67
C MET A 546 17.25 -53.39 51.06
N GLN A 547 16.20 -52.62 51.35
CA GLN A 547 15.99 -52.02 52.67
C GLN A 547 15.89 -53.08 53.78
N SER A 548 15.23 -54.22 53.53
CA SER A 548 15.19 -55.31 54.50
C SER A 548 16.57 -55.93 54.75
N LYS A 549 17.40 -56.05 53.71
CA LYS A 549 18.76 -56.59 53.81
C LYS A 549 19.71 -55.62 54.49
N GLU A 550 19.59 -54.32 54.25
CA GLU A 550 20.31 -53.27 54.99
C GLU A 550 19.97 -53.30 56.47
N LEU A 551 18.68 -53.47 56.84
CA LEU A 551 18.27 -53.60 58.23
C LEU A 551 18.87 -54.86 58.89
N LEU A 552 18.83 -56.01 58.21
CA LEU A 552 19.44 -57.25 58.72
C LEU A 552 20.96 -57.14 58.87
N TYR A 553 21.63 -56.49 57.92
CA TYR A 553 23.07 -56.23 58.00
C TYR A 553 23.39 -55.32 59.19
N SER A 554 22.63 -54.23 59.38
CA SER A 554 22.78 -53.34 60.54
C SER A 554 22.63 -54.10 61.86
N ASN A 555 21.65 -55.01 61.97
CA ASN A 555 21.46 -55.82 63.16
C ASN A 555 22.62 -56.81 63.38
N ALA A 556 23.10 -57.47 62.33
CA ALA A 556 24.22 -58.40 62.43
C ALA A 556 25.52 -57.70 62.85
N VAL A 557 25.76 -56.46 62.37
CA VAL A 557 26.90 -55.65 62.80
C VAL A 557 26.81 -55.32 64.29
N GLN A 558 25.62 -54.93 64.78
CA GLN A 558 25.40 -54.68 66.22
C GLN A 558 25.61 -55.94 67.07
N GLU A 559 25.13 -57.10 66.62
CA GLU A 559 25.37 -58.37 67.32
C GLU A 559 26.85 -58.75 67.36
N LEU A 560 27.58 -58.47 66.27
CA LEU A 560 29.02 -58.74 66.19
C LEU A 560 29.80 -57.83 67.14
N ASP A 561 29.50 -56.53 67.20
CA ASP A 561 30.10 -55.59 68.16
C ASP A 561 29.87 -56.04 69.62
N LEU A 562 28.66 -56.51 69.95
CA LEU A 562 28.33 -57.04 71.28
C LEU A 562 29.10 -58.32 71.61
N LEU A 563 29.29 -59.21 70.63
CA LEU A 563 30.09 -60.42 70.81
C LEU A 563 31.57 -60.11 70.97
N GLU A 564 32.10 -59.16 70.20
CA GLU A 564 33.49 -58.69 70.32
C GLU A 564 33.75 -58.07 71.69
N GLN A 565 32.82 -57.25 72.21
CA GLN A 565 32.88 -56.74 73.59
C GLN A 565 32.91 -57.87 74.61
N ARG A 566 32.01 -58.86 74.50
CA ARG A 566 31.97 -60.01 75.42
C ARG A 566 33.25 -60.86 75.38
N ILE A 567 33.85 -61.03 74.20
CA ILE A 567 35.13 -61.73 74.05
C ILE A 567 36.24 -60.90 74.70
N GLY A 568 36.23 -59.57 74.55
CA GLY A 568 37.14 -58.65 75.22
C GLY A 568 37.07 -58.78 76.75
N ASP A 569 35.87 -58.74 77.32
CA ASP A 569 35.63 -58.88 78.75
C ASP A 569 36.08 -60.27 79.27
N ALA A 570 35.70 -61.34 78.58
CA ALA A 570 36.10 -62.70 78.96
C ALA A 570 37.62 -62.92 78.88
N ASN A 571 38.29 -62.32 77.90
CA ASN A 571 39.76 -62.37 77.80
C ASN A 571 40.44 -61.57 78.91
N ALA A 572 39.86 -60.43 79.32
CA ALA A 572 40.35 -59.66 80.46
C ALA A 572 40.20 -60.45 81.77
N GLU A 573 39.06 -61.11 81.99
CA GLU A 573 38.83 -62.00 83.13
C GLU A 573 39.79 -63.21 83.13
N LEU A 574 40.01 -63.83 81.96
CA LEU A 574 40.94 -64.94 81.80
C LEU A 574 42.37 -64.50 82.12
N SER A 575 42.81 -63.35 81.60
CA SER A 575 44.12 -62.78 81.88
C SER A 575 44.32 -62.52 83.38
N ALA A 576 43.30 -61.94 84.05
CA ALA A 576 43.33 -61.74 85.49
C ALA A 576 43.41 -63.05 86.29
N CYS A 577 42.70 -64.10 85.86
CA CYS A 577 42.79 -65.44 86.45
C CYS A 577 44.16 -66.08 86.22
N VAL A 578 44.73 -65.97 85.01
CA VAL A 578 46.06 -66.48 84.69
C VAL A 578 47.12 -65.79 85.54
N GLN A 579 47.06 -64.47 85.69
CA GLN A 579 47.97 -63.71 86.57
C GLN A 579 47.92 -64.19 88.03
N LYS A 580 46.72 -64.47 88.56
CA LYS A 580 46.56 -65.05 89.90
C LYS A 580 47.19 -66.45 90.01
N LEU A 581 47.05 -67.28 88.98
CA LEU A 581 47.64 -68.62 88.95
C LEU A 581 49.17 -68.59 88.83
N THR A 582 49.74 -67.70 88.02
CA THR A 582 51.20 -67.51 87.94
C THR A 582 51.78 -66.94 89.21
N ALA A 583 51.10 -65.98 89.86
CA ALA A 583 51.51 -65.48 91.18
C ALA A 583 51.54 -66.58 92.26
N ALA A 584 50.69 -67.60 92.13
CA ALA A 584 50.67 -68.77 93.01
C ALA A 584 51.60 -69.91 92.57
N ASN A 585 52.47 -69.71 91.56
CA ASN A 585 53.36 -70.73 90.98
C ASN A 585 52.64 -72.03 90.55
N VAL A 586 51.40 -71.89 90.06
CA VAL A 586 50.61 -73.04 89.59
C VAL A 586 50.99 -73.36 88.14
N SER A 587 51.76 -74.44 87.93
CA SER A 587 52.24 -74.89 86.62
C SER A 587 51.43 -76.05 86.02
N SER A 588 50.63 -76.75 86.82
CA SER A 588 49.76 -77.82 86.34
C SER A 588 48.51 -77.99 87.21
N ARG A 589 47.51 -78.70 86.70
CA ARG A 589 46.31 -79.06 87.48
C ARG A 589 46.66 -79.85 88.76
N CYS A 590 47.69 -80.70 88.70
CA CYS A 590 48.20 -81.40 89.88
C CYS A 590 48.90 -80.42 90.83
N SER A 591 49.64 -79.44 90.31
CA SER A 591 50.29 -78.40 91.13
C SER A 591 49.26 -77.48 91.80
N TYR A 592 48.11 -77.19 91.16
CA TYR A 592 47.03 -76.42 91.78
C TYR A 592 46.46 -77.12 93.01
N VAL A 593 46.17 -78.43 92.89
CA VAL A 593 45.60 -79.20 94.00
C VAL A 593 46.61 -79.35 95.14
N SER A 594 47.89 -79.56 94.83
CA SER A 594 48.93 -79.61 95.86
C SER A 594 49.17 -78.26 96.52
N GLU A 595 49.17 -77.16 95.76
CA GLU A 595 49.41 -75.83 96.31
C GLU A 595 48.22 -75.31 97.10
N ILE A 596 46.98 -75.59 96.66
CA ILE A 596 45.80 -75.35 97.50
C ILE A 596 45.88 -76.16 98.78
N LYS A 597 46.25 -77.45 98.73
CA LYS A 597 46.44 -78.24 99.95
C LYS A 597 47.55 -77.67 100.84
N ASN A 598 48.65 -77.19 100.26
CA ASN A 598 49.76 -76.58 100.98
C ASN A 598 49.32 -75.27 101.66
N ILE A 599 48.70 -74.35 100.92
CA ILE A 599 48.18 -73.08 101.46
C ILE A 599 47.08 -73.34 102.50
N THR A 600 46.20 -74.32 102.26
CA THR A 600 45.15 -74.69 103.24
C THR A 600 45.78 -75.28 104.50
N SER A 601 46.79 -76.14 104.37
CA SER A 601 47.55 -76.69 105.51
C SER A 601 48.32 -75.59 106.25
N GLN A 602 48.95 -74.65 105.54
CA GLN A 602 49.61 -73.49 106.16
C GLN A 602 48.61 -72.58 106.87
N LEU A 603 47.43 -72.34 106.29
CA LEU A 603 46.33 -71.63 106.94
C LEU A 603 45.88 -72.36 108.20
N GLU A 604 45.68 -73.68 108.12
CA GLU A 604 45.32 -74.51 109.29
C GLU A 604 46.41 -74.48 110.36
N MET A 605 47.70 -74.59 110.01
CA MET A 605 48.79 -74.48 110.97
C MET A 605 48.86 -73.09 111.61
N LEU A 606 48.77 -72.02 110.82
CA LEU A 606 48.72 -70.65 111.34
C LEU A 606 47.48 -70.41 112.19
N GLN A 607 46.36 -71.06 111.88
CA GLN A 607 45.13 -70.99 112.65
C GLN A 607 45.22 -71.78 113.97
N VAL A 608 45.94 -72.91 113.99
CA VAL A 608 46.28 -73.66 115.20
C VAL A 608 47.31 -72.90 116.06
N GLU A 609 48.33 -72.29 115.46
CA GLU A 609 49.28 -71.42 116.16
C GLU A 609 48.59 -70.18 116.74
N LYS A 610 47.73 -69.54 115.95
CA LYS A 610 46.88 -68.45 116.45
C LYS A 610 46.03 -68.93 117.63
N GLY A 611 45.39 -70.09 117.50
CA GLY A 611 44.60 -70.69 118.56
C GLY A 611 45.42 -71.05 119.81
N SER A 612 46.66 -71.51 119.67
CA SER A 612 47.54 -71.84 120.80
C SER A 612 48.03 -70.58 121.51
N VAL A 613 48.40 -69.53 120.76
CA VAL A 613 48.76 -68.21 121.30
C VAL A 613 47.56 -67.60 122.03
N ASP A 614 46.37 -67.60 121.40
CA ASP A 614 45.13 -67.12 122.01
C ASP A 614 44.83 -67.91 123.30
N GLY A 615 44.92 -69.24 123.28
CA GLY A 615 44.71 -70.10 124.44
C GLY A 615 45.70 -69.85 125.59
N THR A 616 46.97 -69.66 125.28
CA THR A 616 48.03 -69.36 126.26
C THR A 616 47.81 -67.98 126.90
N TYR A 617 47.44 -66.99 126.07
CA TYR A 617 47.04 -65.65 126.52
C TYR A 617 45.86 -65.72 127.51
N PHE A 618 44.81 -66.48 127.19
CA PHE A 618 43.67 -66.69 128.09
C PHE A 618 44.06 -67.38 129.40
N LEU A 619 44.95 -68.39 129.35
CA LEU A 619 45.42 -69.12 130.54
C LEU A 619 46.20 -68.20 131.50
N TYR A 620 47.17 -67.43 131.00
CA TYR A 620 47.94 -66.49 131.82
C TYR A 620 47.07 -65.39 132.42
N LYS A 621 46.10 -64.88 131.66
CA LYS A 621 45.09 -63.93 132.16
C LYS A 621 44.29 -64.52 133.33
N LYS A 622 43.94 -65.80 133.28
CA LYS A 622 43.25 -66.53 134.36
C LYS A 622 44.15 -66.81 135.57
N TYR A 623 45.43 -67.07 135.37
CA TYR A 623 46.39 -67.21 136.46
C TYR A 623 46.60 -65.91 137.22
N ILE A 624 46.67 -64.78 136.50
CA ILE A 624 46.76 -63.45 137.12
C ILE A 624 45.52 -63.18 137.98
N SER A 625 44.31 -63.45 137.48
CA SER A 625 43.08 -63.23 138.25
C SER A 625 42.96 -64.15 139.47
N HIS A 626 43.37 -65.41 139.37
CA HIS A 626 43.33 -66.35 140.51
C HIS A 626 44.26 -65.92 141.65
N VAL A 627 45.48 -65.46 141.33
CA VAL A 627 46.47 -64.99 142.32
C VAL A 627 46.03 -63.70 143.02
N GLN A 628 45.24 -62.85 142.34
CA GLN A 628 44.64 -61.67 142.96
C GLN A 628 43.60 -62.00 144.04
N VAL A 629 42.84 -63.09 143.87
CA VAL A 629 41.78 -63.51 144.81
C VAL A 629 42.30 -64.39 145.95
N THR A 630 43.19 -65.33 145.63
CA THR A 630 43.82 -66.21 146.62
C THR A 630 45.33 -66.18 146.40
N PRO A 631 46.15 -65.82 147.42
CA PRO A 631 47.59 -65.71 147.28
C PRO A 631 48.23 -67.11 147.31
N ARG A 632 47.93 -67.91 146.29
CA ARG A 632 48.46 -69.26 146.04
C ARG A 632 48.77 -69.39 144.55
N CYS A 633 49.78 -70.17 144.20
CA CYS A 633 50.09 -70.48 142.81
C CYS A 633 48.98 -71.37 142.21
N PRO A 634 48.28 -70.97 141.12
CA PRO A 634 47.20 -71.75 140.53
C PRO A 634 47.65 -73.06 139.85
N ALA A 635 48.95 -73.28 139.67
CA ALA A 635 49.50 -74.48 139.05
C ALA A 635 50.01 -75.53 140.05
N CYS A 636 50.43 -75.14 141.27
CA CYS A 636 51.01 -76.06 142.26
C CYS A 636 50.48 -75.87 143.70
N ASP A 637 49.46 -75.03 143.88
CA ASP A 637 48.80 -74.70 145.15
C ASP A 637 49.68 -74.17 146.29
N ARG A 638 50.97 -73.93 146.03
CA ARG A 638 51.90 -73.31 146.98
C ARG A 638 51.38 -71.94 147.41
N ARG A 639 51.23 -71.73 148.73
CA ARG A 639 50.87 -70.42 149.31
C ARG A 639 52.04 -69.43 149.18
N PHE A 640 51.72 -68.17 148.90
CA PHE A 640 52.68 -67.06 148.90
C PHE A 640 52.78 -66.47 150.31
N ASP A 641 53.62 -67.05 151.16
CA ASP A 641 53.70 -66.69 152.58
C ASP A 641 54.44 -65.36 152.83
N LYS A 642 55.29 -64.92 151.89
CA LYS A 642 56.03 -63.66 152.01
C LYS A 642 55.27 -62.49 151.36
N PRO A 643 55.16 -61.33 152.04
CA PRO A 643 54.55 -60.14 151.45
C PRO A 643 55.37 -59.68 150.24
N GLY A 644 54.89 -59.96 149.03
CA GLY A 644 55.52 -59.59 147.76
C GLY A 644 55.71 -60.72 146.75
N GLU A 645 55.65 -61.99 147.15
CA GLU A 645 55.80 -63.12 146.21
C GLU A 645 54.68 -63.14 145.16
N ALA A 646 53.44 -62.86 145.56
CA ALA A 646 52.29 -62.82 144.65
C ALA A 646 52.41 -61.71 143.58
N LYS A 647 52.91 -60.52 143.94
CA LYS A 647 53.12 -59.41 142.98
C LYS A 647 54.20 -59.76 141.95
N LYS A 648 55.32 -60.34 142.39
CA LYS A 648 56.40 -60.79 141.47
C LYS A 648 55.91 -61.87 140.49
N PHE A 649 55.02 -62.77 140.93
CA PHE A 649 54.40 -63.75 140.04
C PHE A 649 53.54 -63.07 138.98
N ILE A 650 52.67 -62.13 139.38
CA ILE A 650 51.80 -61.38 138.44
C ILE A 650 52.64 -60.61 137.43
N GLU A 651 53.69 -59.88 137.85
CA GLU A 651 54.58 -59.15 136.95
C GLU A 651 55.24 -60.09 135.92
N LYS A 652 55.74 -61.24 136.38
CA LYS A 652 56.39 -62.23 135.51
C LYS A 652 55.43 -62.86 134.50
N VAL A 653 54.20 -63.16 134.92
CA VAL A 653 53.17 -63.72 134.02
C VAL A 653 52.65 -62.66 133.05
N SER A 654 52.63 -61.38 133.42
CA SER A 654 52.20 -60.28 132.55
C SER A 654 53.25 -59.88 131.51
N SER A 655 54.52 -60.27 131.70
CA SER A 655 55.61 -60.03 130.74
C SER A 655 55.72 -61.09 129.64
N ILE A 656 54.98 -62.20 129.78
CA ILE A 656 54.86 -63.27 128.78
C ILE A 656 53.62 -63.00 127.95
#